data_AF-A0A6P4BRP0-F1
#
_entry.id   AF-A0A6P4BRP0-F1
#
_cell.length_a   1.000
_cell.length_b   1.000
_cell.length_c   1.000
_cell.angle_alpha   90.00
_cell.angle_beta   90.00
_cell.angle_gamma   90.00
#
_symmetry.space_group_name_H-M   'P 1'
#
loop_
_entity.id
_entity.type
_entity.pdbx_description
1 polymer ?
#
loop_
_entity_poly.entity_id
_entity_poly.type
_entity_poly.pdbx_seq_one_letter_code
_entity_poly.pdbx_strand_id
1 'polypeptide(L)'
;MIFKDWPLGWSSAPILSRQYVAPPEYSWGSLHLKSPPAFSTVLKHLQVIGENGGEDTLSHWPIASAMNIEECTCEILKYLDKIWGSLSSSDVAELRKVAFVPAANGTRLVTADVLFARLTINLSPFAFELPSVYLPFVKILKDLGLQEMLTLSAAKDLLLNLQKACGYQHLNPNELRAVMEILNFICDQIVEGNSFDRSNWKSEAIVPDDGCRLVHSASCVYVDSYGSRYVKCIDTSRIRFVHEDLPERVCVVLGIKKLSEVVIEQLDENHKLESLGSIRSVSLGTVKQKLLSRFLQSAVWTVVNSMDSHIPGFKSPSLDAIECLLNSCAEKLQFVKHLKTRFFLMPNLVDVTRAAKDFIIPEWENDSAHQTLYFMNQSKSCIIVAEPPTYISIFDLIAIVVSQVLGSPIILPIGSLFVCPEGSEISVVNVLNLCSDKKEVEHINGTNHFVGKEILPQDARLVQLHPLRPFYSGEIVAWRSQQGDKLKYGKVPEDVRPSAGQALYRFKIEVAPGVTQLFLSSQVFSFKSVSASSTLQEALVHESPVVFDSNRPQDGLPESSSRREIYSQLCEQAQPQKEKSGRVSAGELVQAVNEILSAAGISMDVEKQALLQRTINLQENLRESQAALLLEQEKVEKATKEADTAKAAWVCRVCLSNEVDITIVPCGHVLCRRCSSAVSKCPFCRLQVTKAIRIFRP
;
A
#
# COMPACT_ATOMS: atom_id res chain seq x y z
N MET A 1 -37.52 -5.31 -8.54
CA MET A 1 -37.45 -5.87 -7.16
C MET A 1 -38.05 -4.88 -6.16
N ILE A 2 -38.56 -5.37 -5.02
CA ILE A 2 -39.03 -4.49 -3.92
C ILE A 2 -37.81 -3.90 -3.21
N PHE A 3 -37.88 -2.62 -2.80
CA PHE A 3 -36.78 -1.88 -2.18
C PHE A 3 -36.13 -2.61 -0.97
N LYS A 4 -36.90 -3.42 -0.23
CA LYS A 4 -36.41 -4.22 0.91
C LYS A 4 -35.37 -5.28 0.52
N ASP A 5 -35.44 -5.83 -0.69
CA ASP A 5 -34.54 -6.89 -1.19
C ASP A 5 -33.57 -6.37 -2.26
N TRP A 6 -33.43 -5.04 -2.36
CA TRP A 6 -32.45 -4.40 -3.24
C TRP A 6 -31.04 -5.00 -3.14
N PRO A 7 -30.52 -5.34 -1.93
CA PRO A 7 -29.19 -5.96 -1.80
C PRO A 7 -29.02 -7.32 -2.50
N LEU A 8 -30.12 -8.04 -2.75
CA LEU A 8 -30.08 -9.43 -3.24
C LEU A 8 -30.21 -9.55 -4.77
N GLY A 9 -30.36 -8.45 -5.52
CA GLY A 9 -30.54 -8.54 -6.97
C GLY A 9 -30.31 -7.26 -7.77
N TRP A 10 -29.21 -6.56 -7.49
CA TRP A 10 -28.86 -5.33 -8.20
C TRP A 10 -28.47 -5.51 -9.69
N SER A 11 -28.67 -6.68 -10.31
CA SER A 11 -28.44 -6.85 -11.77
C SER A 11 -29.53 -7.59 -12.54
N SER A 12 -30.66 -7.99 -11.92
CA SER A 12 -31.64 -8.90 -12.56
C SER A 12 -32.97 -8.26 -13.02
N ALA A 13 -32.98 -6.95 -13.32
CA ALA A 13 -34.11 -6.16 -13.89
C ALA A 13 -35.26 -5.76 -12.92
N PRO A 14 -36.28 -5.04 -13.43
CA PRO A 14 -36.35 -3.58 -13.52
C PRO A 14 -36.46 -2.89 -12.15
N ILE A 15 -35.80 -1.74 -12.05
CA ILE A 15 -35.79 -0.86 -10.88
C ILE A 15 -37.12 -0.12 -10.84
N LEU A 16 -37.93 -0.33 -9.79
CA LEU A 16 -39.06 0.57 -9.50
C LEU A 16 -38.48 1.77 -8.74
N SER A 17 -38.55 2.96 -9.32
CA SER A 17 -38.08 4.19 -8.67
C SER A 17 -38.92 4.48 -7.41
N ARG A 18 -38.38 5.29 -6.48
CA ARG A 18 -39.10 5.75 -5.26
C ARG A 18 -40.51 6.31 -5.53
N GLN A 19 -40.79 6.73 -6.77
CA GLN A 19 -42.07 7.30 -7.18
C GLN A 19 -43.14 6.23 -7.48
N TYR A 20 -42.76 4.97 -7.66
CA TYR A 20 -43.68 3.85 -7.90
C TYR A 20 -43.82 2.99 -6.65
N VAL A 21 -45.01 3.04 -6.05
CA VAL A 21 -45.43 2.25 -4.89
C VAL A 21 -45.21 0.77 -5.19
N ALA A 22 -44.32 0.11 -4.45
CA ALA A 22 -44.19 -1.34 -4.50
C ALA A 22 -45.60 -1.94 -4.26
N PRO A 23 -46.09 -2.82 -5.14
CA PRO A 23 -47.45 -3.32 -5.01
C PRO A 23 -47.59 -4.07 -3.67
N PRO A 24 -48.75 -4.02 -2.99
CA PRO A 24 -48.92 -4.63 -1.67
C PRO A 24 -48.62 -6.14 -1.66
N GLU A 25 -48.13 -6.68 -0.54
CA GLU A 25 -47.67 -8.08 -0.41
C GLU A 25 -48.68 -9.13 -0.92
N TYR A 26 -49.99 -8.89 -0.75
CA TYR A 26 -51.05 -9.78 -1.23
C TYR A 26 -51.10 -9.92 -2.77
N SER A 27 -50.56 -8.96 -3.52
CA SER A 27 -50.57 -8.95 -4.98
C SER A 27 -49.33 -9.61 -5.61
N TRP A 28 -48.31 -9.94 -4.80
CA TRP A 28 -47.04 -10.49 -5.28
C TRP A 28 -47.21 -11.85 -5.93
N GLY A 29 -48.08 -12.72 -5.38
CA GLY A 29 -48.35 -14.04 -5.95
C GLY A 29 -48.97 -13.99 -7.36
N SER A 30 -49.78 -12.97 -7.64
CA SER A 30 -50.42 -12.76 -8.96
C SER A 30 -49.46 -12.15 -9.99
N LEU A 31 -48.45 -11.40 -9.52
CA LEU A 31 -47.41 -10.81 -10.34
C LEU A 31 -46.15 -11.70 -10.44
N HIS A 32 -46.22 -12.93 -9.90
CA HIS A 32 -45.09 -13.85 -9.77
C HIS A 32 -43.84 -13.23 -9.11
N LEU A 33 -44.04 -12.23 -8.25
CA LEU A 33 -42.97 -11.60 -7.47
C LEU A 33 -42.67 -12.49 -6.25
N LYS A 34 -41.42 -12.91 -6.09
CA LYS A 34 -40.94 -13.67 -4.91
C LYS A 34 -39.91 -12.85 -4.13
N SER A 35 -40.07 -12.83 -2.82
CA SER A 35 -39.23 -12.13 -1.85
C SER A 35 -39.14 -13.00 -0.58
N PRO A 36 -37.94 -13.40 -0.13
CA PRO A 36 -36.64 -13.19 -0.77
C PRO A 36 -36.46 -14.01 -2.07
N PRO A 37 -35.52 -13.64 -2.96
CA PRO A 37 -35.22 -14.38 -4.18
C PRO A 37 -34.68 -15.80 -3.88
N ALA A 38 -34.76 -16.71 -4.86
CA ALA A 38 -34.21 -18.06 -4.73
C ALA A 38 -32.68 -18.05 -4.69
N PHE A 39 -32.05 -18.97 -3.93
CA PHE A 39 -30.59 -19.06 -3.79
C PHE A 39 -29.86 -19.15 -5.14
N SER A 40 -30.37 -19.91 -6.11
CA SER A 40 -29.76 -20.02 -7.44
C SER A 40 -29.71 -18.69 -8.22
N THR A 41 -30.64 -17.77 -7.95
CA THR A 41 -30.63 -16.42 -8.53
C THR A 41 -29.63 -15.53 -7.82
N VAL A 42 -29.54 -15.63 -6.49
CA VAL A 42 -28.56 -14.92 -5.68
C VAL A 42 -27.14 -15.38 -6.01
N LEU A 43 -26.89 -16.69 -6.14
CA LEU A 43 -25.58 -17.24 -6.46
C LEU A 43 -25.08 -16.76 -7.83
N LYS A 44 -25.91 -16.83 -8.87
CA LYS A 44 -25.58 -16.28 -10.19
C LYS A 44 -25.28 -14.79 -10.13
N HIS A 45 -26.02 -14.05 -9.32
CA HIS A 45 -25.79 -12.63 -9.13
C HIS A 45 -24.45 -12.34 -8.44
N LEU A 46 -24.12 -13.07 -7.38
CA LEU A 46 -22.83 -12.94 -6.69
C LEU A 46 -21.66 -13.34 -7.59
N GLN A 47 -21.83 -14.36 -8.45
CA GLN A 47 -20.85 -14.74 -9.45
C GLN A 47 -20.55 -13.59 -10.42
N VAL A 48 -21.58 -12.94 -10.98
CA VAL A 48 -21.42 -11.79 -11.88
C VAL A 48 -20.78 -10.59 -11.17
N ILE A 49 -21.21 -10.28 -9.94
CA ILE A 49 -20.65 -9.17 -9.17
C ILE A 49 -19.17 -9.40 -8.85
N GLY A 50 -18.81 -10.64 -8.53
CA GLY A 50 -17.47 -11.03 -8.11
C GLY A 50 -16.47 -11.26 -9.23
N GLU A 51 -16.91 -11.19 -10.49
CA GLU A 51 -15.99 -11.25 -11.63
C GLU A 51 -14.93 -10.15 -11.52
N ASN A 52 -13.67 -10.50 -11.82
CA ASN A 52 -12.49 -9.62 -11.70
C ASN A 52 -12.33 -8.95 -10.31
N GLY A 53 -12.78 -9.60 -9.23
CA GLY A 53 -12.69 -9.03 -7.88
C GLY A 53 -13.61 -7.82 -7.68
N GLY A 54 -14.64 -7.69 -8.51
CA GLY A 54 -15.64 -6.63 -8.41
C GLY A 54 -15.18 -5.24 -8.82
N GLU A 55 -14.06 -5.10 -9.53
CA GLU A 55 -13.53 -3.78 -9.93
C GLU A 55 -14.54 -2.96 -10.76
N ASP A 56 -15.23 -3.61 -11.71
CA ASP A 56 -16.30 -2.99 -12.50
C ASP A 56 -17.52 -2.64 -11.65
N THR A 57 -17.94 -3.54 -10.77
CA THR A 57 -19.09 -3.33 -9.88
C THR A 57 -18.85 -2.17 -8.90
N LEU A 58 -17.64 -2.11 -8.32
CA LEU A 58 -17.25 -1.12 -7.32
C LEU A 58 -17.04 0.26 -7.92
N SER A 59 -16.46 0.34 -9.12
CA SER A 59 -16.26 1.60 -9.83
C SER A 59 -17.58 2.27 -10.27
N HIS A 60 -18.62 1.47 -10.49
CA HIS A 60 -19.96 1.95 -10.90
C HIS A 60 -20.98 1.90 -9.76
N TRP A 61 -20.56 1.67 -8.51
CA TRP A 61 -21.48 1.54 -7.38
C TRP A 61 -22.34 2.82 -7.24
N PRO A 62 -23.67 2.70 -7.20
CA PRO A 62 -24.55 3.85 -7.31
C PRO A 62 -24.44 4.74 -6.08
N ILE A 63 -23.74 5.86 -6.26
CA ILE A 63 -23.49 6.90 -5.25
C ILE A 63 -24.81 7.52 -4.68
N ALA A 64 -25.95 7.27 -5.34
CA ALA A 64 -27.27 7.75 -4.95
C ALA A 64 -28.13 6.70 -4.21
N SER A 65 -27.67 5.46 -4.01
CA SER A 65 -28.39 4.48 -3.21
C SER A 65 -28.21 4.73 -1.71
N ALA A 66 -29.27 4.53 -0.93
CA ALA A 66 -29.29 4.81 0.51
C ALA A 66 -28.44 3.83 1.36
N MET A 67 -27.87 2.76 0.76
CA MET A 67 -27.07 1.75 1.46
C MET A 67 -25.65 1.69 0.91
N ASN A 68 -24.69 1.55 1.83
CA ASN A 68 -23.29 1.30 1.48
C ASN A 68 -23.08 -0.20 1.11
N ILE A 69 -21.94 -0.51 0.50
CA ILE A 69 -21.66 -1.89 0.07
C ILE A 69 -21.53 -2.87 1.24
N GLU A 70 -21.06 -2.40 2.39
CA GLU A 70 -20.89 -3.24 3.56
C GLU A 70 -22.24 -3.65 4.16
N GLU A 71 -23.19 -2.73 4.23
CA GLU A 71 -24.58 -2.97 4.60
C GLU A 71 -25.26 -3.91 3.62
N CYS A 72 -25.01 -3.74 2.31
CA CYS A 72 -25.51 -4.64 1.27
C CYS A 72 -25.03 -6.07 1.51
N THR A 73 -23.72 -6.25 1.73
CA THR A 73 -23.12 -7.55 2.02
C THR A 73 -23.61 -8.11 3.35
N CYS A 74 -23.85 -7.28 4.37
CA CYS A 74 -24.46 -7.73 5.61
C CYS A 74 -25.87 -8.30 5.39
N GLU A 75 -26.71 -7.68 4.55
CA GLU A 75 -28.02 -8.23 4.23
C GLU A 75 -27.91 -9.55 3.45
N ILE A 76 -26.94 -9.67 2.53
CA ILE A 76 -26.63 -10.94 1.85
C ILE A 76 -26.22 -12.02 2.87
N LEU A 77 -25.34 -11.71 3.82
CA LEU A 77 -24.90 -12.65 4.85
C LEU A 77 -26.03 -13.04 5.80
N LYS A 78 -26.93 -12.11 6.18
CA LYS A 78 -28.15 -12.42 6.94
C LYS A 78 -29.09 -13.35 6.19
N TYR A 79 -29.21 -13.19 4.88
CA TYR A 79 -29.98 -14.09 4.03
C TYR A 79 -29.34 -15.49 3.98
N LEU A 80 -28.02 -15.57 3.80
CA LEU A 80 -27.27 -16.83 3.81
C LEU A 80 -27.38 -17.54 5.16
N ASP A 81 -27.29 -16.84 6.29
CA ASP A 81 -27.42 -17.41 7.64
C ASP A 81 -28.78 -18.11 7.85
N LYS A 82 -29.86 -17.51 7.34
CA LYS A 82 -31.21 -18.10 7.43
C LYS A 82 -31.37 -19.37 6.60
N ILE A 83 -30.64 -19.50 5.50
CA ILE A 83 -30.80 -20.59 4.52
C ILE A 83 -29.67 -21.62 4.65
N TRP A 84 -28.61 -21.34 5.42
CA TRP A 84 -27.38 -22.14 5.51
C TRP A 84 -27.64 -23.62 5.76
N GLY A 85 -28.53 -23.94 6.70
CA GLY A 85 -28.87 -25.33 7.04
C GLY A 85 -29.65 -26.10 5.96
N SER A 86 -30.10 -25.43 4.89
CA SER A 86 -30.84 -26.02 3.77
C SER A 86 -30.05 -26.10 2.45
N LEU A 87 -28.82 -25.57 2.43
CA LEU A 87 -27.95 -25.61 1.26
C LEU A 87 -27.31 -27.00 1.07
N SER A 88 -27.16 -27.43 -0.18
CA SER A 88 -26.43 -28.66 -0.49
C SER A 88 -24.92 -28.46 -0.39
N SER A 89 -24.15 -29.55 -0.27
CA SER A 89 -22.67 -29.48 -0.31
C SER A 89 -22.15 -28.94 -1.64
N SER A 90 -22.88 -29.13 -2.73
CA SER A 90 -22.57 -28.55 -4.05
C SER A 90 -22.75 -27.02 -4.05
N ASP A 91 -23.84 -26.53 -3.46
CA ASP A 91 -24.13 -25.09 -3.37
C ASP A 91 -23.05 -24.35 -2.56
N VAL A 92 -22.62 -24.93 -1.44
CA VAL A 92 -21.54 -24.36 -0.60
C VAL A 92 -20.21 -24.36 -1.34
N ALA A 93 -19.91 -25.41 -2.11
CA ALA A 93 -18.68 -25.49 -2.91
C ALA A 93 -18.65 -24.47 -4.07
N GLU A 94 -19.80 -24.18 -4.68
CA GLU A 94 -19.91 -23.11 -5.67
C GLU A 94 -19.77 -21.73 -5.02
N LEU A 95 -20.45 -21.49 -3.89
CA LEU A 95 -20.38 -20.22 -3.16
C LEU A 95 -18.96 -19.91 -2.66
N ARG A 96 -18.20 -20.93 -2.26
CA ARG A 96 -16.80 -20.79 -1.83
C ARG A 96 -15.88 -20.19 -2.88
N LYS A 97 -16.19 -20.37 -4.18
CA LYS A 97 -15.40 -19.83 -5.30
C LYS A 97 -15.74 -18.37 -5.62
N VAL A 98 -16.81 -17.82 -5.03
CA VAL A 98 -17.34 -16.51 -5.40
C VAL A 98 -16.69 -15.42 -4.55
N ALA A 99 -16.13 -14.40 -5.22
CA ALA A 99 -15.58 -13.23 -4.58
C ALA A 99 -16.69 -12.19 -4.33
N PHE A 100 -17.32 -12.20 -3.16
CA PHE A 100 -18.43 -11.27 -2.86
C PHE A 100 -18.26 -10.47 -1.57
N VAL A 101 -17.25 -10.77 -0.76
CA VAL A 101 -17.03 -10.06 0.51
C VAL A 101 -16.14 -8.85 0.22
N PRO A 102 -16.57 -7.61 0.51
CA PRO A 102 -15.74 -6.44 0.28
C PRO A 102 -14.63 -6.37 1.33
N ALA A 103 -13.41 -6.12 0.84
CA ALA A 103 -12.20 -6.00 1.65
C ALA A 103 -11.42 -4.73 1.29
N ALA A 104 -10.42 -4.39 2.12
CA ALA A 104 -9.56 -3.21 1.96
C ALA A 104 -10.37 -1.94 1.65
N ASN A 105 -11.21 -1.54 2.60
CA ASN A 105 -12.05 -0.34 2.51
C ASN A 105 -13.06 -0.33 1.33
N GLY A 106 -13.46 -1.50 0.83
CA GLY A 106 -14.39 -1.63 -0.28
C GLY A 106 -13.75 -1.41 -1.65
N THR A 107 -12.44 -1.57 -1.76
CA THR A 107 -11.71 -1.47 -3.05
C THR A 107 -11.82 -2.70 -3.92
N ARG A 108 -12.18 -3.85 -3.33
CA ARG A 108 -12.29 -5.14 -4.02
C ARG A 108 -13.23 -6.08 -3.27
N LEU A 109 -13.80 -7.00 -4.03
CA LEU A 109 -14.51 -8.16 -3.52
C LEU A 109 -13.57 -9.36 -3.53
N VAL A 110 -13.59 -10.11 -2.43
CA VAL A 110 -12.69 -11.25 -2.22
C VAL A 110 -13.48 -12.49 -1.82
N THR A 111 -12.88 -13.64 -2.08
CA THR A 111 -13.33 -14.94 -1.60
C THR A 111 -13.00 -15.11 -0.11
N ALA A 112 -13.71 -16.01 0.57
CA ALA A 112 -13.56 -16.18 2.02
C ALA A 112 -12.23 -16.81 2.44
N ASP A 113 -11.56 -17.57 1.57
CA ASP A 113 -10.27 -18.24 1.81
C ASP A 113 -9.09 -17.28 1.97
N VAL A 114 -9.25 -16.06 1.47
CA VAL A 114 -8.26 -14.98 1.51
C VAL A 114 -8.47 -14.04 2.72
N LEU A 115 -9.55 -14.25 3.47
CA LEU A 115 -9.87 -13.49 4.66
C LEU A 115 -9.29 -14.14 5.92
N PHE A 116 -8.82 -13.29 6.83
CA PHE A 116 -8.28 -13.67 8.13
C PHE A 116 -9.08 -12.98 9.24
N ALA A 117 -9.45 -13.73 10.27
CA ALA A 117 -10.15 -13.15 11.42
C ALA A 117 -9.26 -12.17 12.20
N ARG A 118 -7.95 -12.40 12.22
CA ARG A 118 -6.92 -11.50 12.77
C ARG A 118 -5.70 -11.54 11.87
N LEU A 119 -5.31 -10.37 11.37
CA LEU A 119 -4.11 -10.24 10.54
C LEU A 119 -3.24 -9.11 11.11
N THR A 120 -2.05 -9.45 11.61
CA THR A 120 -1.13 -8.49 12.23
C THR A 120 -0.39 -7.62 11.22
N ILE A 121 -0.39 -8.01 9.93
CA ILE A 121 0.42 -7.42 8.88
C ILE A 121 -0.48 -7.06 7.69
N ASN A 122 -0.27 -5.90 7.07
CA ASN A 122 -1.03 -5.50 5.89
C ASN A 122 -0.54 -6.26 4.64
N LEU A 123 -1.26 -7.31 4.25
CA LEU A 123 -0.99 -8.13 3.07
C LEU A 123 -1.83 -7.76 1.84
N SER A 124 -2.50 -6.60 1.84
CA SER A 124 -3.20 -6.10 0.65
C SER A 124 -2.20 -5.92 -0.50
N PRO A 125 -2.46 -6.44 -1.71
CA PRO A 125 -3.77 -6.83 -2.25
C PRO A 125 -4.12 -8.33 -2.17
N PHE A 126 -3.37 -9.15 -1.43
CA PHE A 126 -3.47 -10.61 -1.50
C PHE A 126 -4.20 -11.27 -0.35
N ALA A 127 -4.23 -10.66 0.83
CA ALA A 127 -4.88 -11.18 2.02
C ALA A 127 -5.39 -10.04 2.88
N PHE A 128 -6.53 -10.23 3.53
CA PHE A 128 -7.24 -9.16 4.23
C PHE A 128 -7.75 -9.59 5.59
N GLU A 129 -7.70 -8.66 6.54
CA GLU A 129 -8.40 -8.81 7.81
C GLU A 129 -9.91 -8.66 7.59
N LEU A 130 -10.69 -9.49 8.29
CA LEU A 130 -12.15 -9.45 8.25
C LEU A 130 -12.65 -8.14 8.89
N PRO A 131 -13.41 -7.30 8.15
CA PRO A 131 -14.04 -6.11 8.72
C PRO A 131 -14.93 -6.44 9.92
N SER A 132 -14.90 -5.58 10.93
CA SER A 132 -15.63 -5.76 12.19
C SER A 132 -17.14 -5.95 12.00
N VAL A 133 -17.70 -5.35 10.95
CA VAL A 133 -19.12 -5.44 10.57
C VAL A 133 -19.55 -6.88 10.25
N TYR A 134 -18.61 -7.74 9.81
CA TYR A 134 -18.89 -9.13 9.44
C TYR A 134 -18.60 -10.15 10.56
N LEU A 135 -18.08 -9.71 11.71
CA LEU A 135 -17.82 -10.59 12.86
C LEU A 135 -19.02 -11.46 13.29
N PRO A 136 -20.29 -11.00 13.23
CA PRO A 136 -21.43 -11.85 13.54
C PRO A 136 -21.57 -13.10 12.65
N PHE A 137 -21.03 -13.07 11.43
CA PHE A 137 -21.18 -14.11 10.41
C PHE A 137 -19.95 -15.03 10.27
N VAL A 138 -19.01 -14.98 11.23
CA VAL A 138 -17.75 -15.75 11.20
C VAL A 138 -17.97 -17.25 11.05
N LYS A 139 -19.06 -17.82 11.57
CA LYS A 139 -19.36 -19.26 11.43
C LYS A 139 -19.50 -19.67 9.97
N ILE A 140 -20.33 -18.94 9.22
CA ILE A 140 -20.56 -19.15 7.79
C ILE A 140 -19.27 -18.92 7.01
N LEU A 141 -18.56 -17.84 7.34
CA LEU A 141 -17.32 -17.50 6.66
C LEU A 141 -16.23 -18.55 6.89
N LYS A 142 -16.16 -19.16 8.09
CA LYS A 142 -15.26 -20.30 8.38
C LYS A 142 -15.58 -21.51 7.52
N ASP A 143 -16.87 -21.85 7.37
CA ASP A 143 -17.29 -22.93 6.47
C ASP A 143 -16.93 -22.64 5.00
N LEU A 144 -16.91 -21.36 4.60
CA LEU A 144 -16.48 -20.91 3.28
C LEU A 144 -14.95 -20.80 3.10
N GLY A 145 -14.15 -20.88 4.17
CA GLY A 145 -12.69 -20.89 4.09
C GLY A 145 -11.96 -19.81 4.90
N LEU A 146 -12.65 -18.97 5.68
CA LEU A 146 -12.04 -17.96 6.54
C LEU A 146 -10.99 -18.58 7.48
N GLN A 147 -9.80 -18.02 7.47
CA GLN A 147 -8.70 -18.45 8.33
C GLN A 147 -8.69 -17.66 9.63
N GLU A 148 -8.28 -18.26 10.76
CA GLU A 148 -8.22 -17.53 12.03
C GLU A 148 -7.01 -16.59 12.11
N MET A 149 -5.84 -17.09 11.73
CA MET A 149 -4.56 -16.37 11.75
C MET A 149 -3.68 -16.85 10.60
N LEU A 150 -2.74 -16.02 10.16
CA LEU A 150 -1.77 -16.39 9.15
C LEU A 150 -0.78 -17.43 9.70
N THR A 151 -0.72 -18.60 9.06
CA THR A 151 0.22 -19.66 9.39
C THR A 151 1.39 -19.70 8.41
N LEU A 152 2.51 -20.32 8.80
CA LEU A 152 3.67 -20.52 7.92
C LEU A 152 3.33 -21.25 6.62
N SER A 153 2.48 -22.28 6.69
CA SER A 153 2.05 -23.03 5.49
C SER A 153 1.16 -22.17 4.59
N ALA A 154 0.21 -21.43 5.16
CA ALA A 154 -0.66 -20.54 4.39
C ALA A 154 0.15 -19.43 3.69
N ALA A 155 1.17 -18.86 4.36
CA ALA A 155 2.08 -17.89 3.77
C ALA A 155 2.88 -18.48 2.60
N LYS A 156 3.35 -19.74 2.71
CA LYS A 156 4.02 -20.46 1.61
C LYS A 156 3.09 -20.65 0.42
N ASP A 157 1.90 -21.16 0.68
CA ASP A 157 0.90 -21.45 -0.35
C ASP A 157 0.46 -20.17 -1.06
N LEU A 158 0.34 -19.06 -0.34
CA LEU A 158 0.05 -17.75 -0.91
C LEU A 158 1.13 -17.35 -1.91
N LEU A 159 2.42 -17.39 -1.54
CA LEU A 159 3.51 -17.06 -2.47
C LEU A 159 3.56 -17.97 -3.70
N LEU A 160 3.32 -19.28 -3.53
CA LEU A 160 3.27 -20.24 -4.63
C LEU A 160 2.09 -19.98 -5.58
N ASN A 161 0.91 -19.70 -5.03
CA ASN A 161 -0.27 -19.37 -5.83
C ASN A 161 -0.09 -18.04 -6.56
N LEU A 162 0.54 -17.05 -5.93
CA LEU A 162 0.87 -15.78 -6.56
C LEU A 162 1.87 -15.94 -7.70
N GLN A 163 2.93 -16.75 -7.52
CA GLN A 163 3.87 -17.05 -8.58
C GLN A 163 3.17 -17.68 -9.80
N LYS A 164 2.26 -18.64 -9.55
CA LYS A 164 1.45 -19.28 -10.61
C LYS A 164 0.52 -18.29 -11.30
N ALA A 165 -0.14 -17.41 -10.56
CA ALA A 165 -1.07 -16.43 -11.09
C ALA A 165 -0.37 -15.32 -11.88
N CYS A 166 0.81 -14.88 -11.44
CA CYS A 166 1.53 -13.76 -12.05
C CYS A 166 2.42 -14.18 -13.23
N GLY A 167 2.77 -15.47 -13.39
CA GLY A 167 3.43 -15.97 -14.61
C GLY A 167 4.70 -15.20 -15.03
N TYR A 168 5.64 -14.99 -14.09
CA TYR A 168 6.87 -14.19 -14.29
C TYR A 168 6.65 -12.73 -14.74
N GLN A 169 5.46 -12.16 -14.58
CA GLN A 169 5.18 -10.75 -14.83
C GLN A 169 5.73 -9.85 -13.71
N HIS A 170 5.91 -8.57 -14.03
CA HIS A 170 6.37 -7.55 -13.10
C HIS A 170 5.27 -7.22 -12.08
N LEU A 171 5.56 -7.42 -10.80
CA LEU A 171 4.66 -7.08 -9.70
C LEU A 171 4.49 -5.57 -9.60
N ASN A 172 3.27 -5.11 -9.31
CA ASN A 172 3.08 -3.70 -8.98
C ASN A 172 3.65 -3.37 -7.57
N PRO A 173 3.81 -2.08 -7.21
CA PRO A 173 4.42 -1.69 -5.94
C PRO A 173 3.68 -2.21 -4.70
N ASN A 174 2.35 -2.30 -4.75
CA ASN A 174 1.54 -2.82 -3.64
C ASN A 174 1.71 -4.33 -3.45
N GLU A 175 1.77 -5.06 -4.56
CA GLU A 175 2.02 -6.49 -4.61
C GLU A 175 3.43 -6.82 -4.12
N LEU A 176 4.44 -6.08 -4.57
CA LEU A 176 5.82 -6.23 -4.11
C LEU A 176 5.93 -6.00 -2.60
N ARG A 177 5.32 -4.91 -2.08
CA ARG A 177 5.25 -4.64 -0.64
C ARG A 177 4.65 -5.82 0.13
N ALA A 178 3.51 -6.33 -0.33
CA ALA A 178 2.86 -7.47 0.33
C ALA A 178 3.75 -8.73 0.31
N VAL A 179 4.46 -9.01 -0.79
CA VAL A 179 5.44 -10.12 -0.87
C VAL A 179 6.56 -9.94 0.14
N MET A 180 7.14 -8.73 0.25
CA MET A 180 8.19 -8.45 1.22
C MET A 180 7.72 -8.66 2.67
N GLU A 181 6.51 -8.23 3.00
CA GLU A 181 5.89 -8.45 4.30
C GLU A 181 5.67 -9.94 4.61
N ILE A 182 5.22 -10.73 3.63
CA ILE A 182 5.09 -12.20 3.77
C ILE A 182 6.45 -12.84 4.04
N LEU A 183 7.49 -12.43 3.31
CA LEU A 183 8.84 -12.97 3.50
C LEU A 183 9.42 -12.62 4.87
N ASN A 184 9.23 -11.39 5.34
CA ASN A 184 9.62 -11.00 6.70
C ASN A 184 8.89 -11.83 7.76
N PHE A 185 7.58 -12.02 7.62
CA PHE A 185 6.79 -12.87 8.52
C PHE A 185 7.30 -14.31 8.56
N ILE A 186 7.57 -14.90 7.39
CA ILE A 186 8.13 -16.26 7.30
C ILE A 186 9.48 -16.33 8.02
N CYS A 187 10.35 -15.33 7.83
CA CYS A 187 11.65 -15.30 8.48
C CYS A 187 11.56 -15.15 10.00
N ASP A 188 10.73 -14.23 10.51
CA ASP A 188 10.59 -14.02 11.95
C ASP A 188 10.06 -15.30 12.63
N GLN A 189 9.07 -15.96 12.03
CA GLN A 189 8.53 -17.24 12.52
C GLN A 189 9.54 -18.41 12.46
N ILE A 190 10.41 -18.47 11.45
CA ILE A 190 11.48 -19.50 11.36
C ILE A 190 12.58 -19.25 12.41
N VAL A 191 12.85 -17.99 12.74
CA VAL A 191 13.87 -17.62 13.75
C VAL A 191 13.35 -17.89 15.16
N GLU A 192 12.08 -17.58 15.45
CA GLU A 192 11.44 -17.80 16.75
C GLU A 192 11.07 -19.27 16.97
N GLY A 193 10.56 -19.94 15.93
CA GLY A 193 10.23 -21.35 15.97
C GLY A 193 11.46 -22.21 15.66
N ASN A 194 12.01 -22.89 16.68
CA ASN A 194 13.00 -23.97 16.53
C ASN A 194 12.44 -25.21 15.78
N SER A 195 11.80 -25.02 14.62
CA SER A 195 11.18 -26.07 13.84
C SER A 195 12.22 -26.81 12.99
N PHE A 196 12.17 -28.14 13.06
CA PHE A 196 13.06 -29.10 12.42
C PHE A 196 13.00 -29.12 10.87
N ASP A 197 12.18 -28.27 10.25
CA ASP A 197 11.84 -28.32 8.81
C ASP A 197 12.65 -27.33 7.94
N ARG A 198 13.83 -26.93 8.43
CA ARG A 198 14.72 -25.93 7.79
C ARG A 198 15.23 -26.38 6.40
N SER A 199 15.11 -27.65 6.06
CA SER A 199 15.55 -28.22 4.77
C SER A 199 14.54 -28.02 3.63
N ASN A 200 13.23 -27.99 3.91
CA ASN A 200 12.21 -27.88 2.86
C ASN A 200 12.12 -26.47 2.23
N TRP A 201 12.57 -25.43 2.95
CA TRP A 201 12.42 -24.05 2.51
C TRP A 201 13.54 -23.54 1.60
N LYS A 202 14.75 -24.10 1.71
CA LYS A 202 15.94 -23.56 1.03
C LYS A 202 15.86 -23.61 -0.50
N SER A 203 15.11 -24.58 -1.05
CA SER A 203 15.05 -24.81 -2.49
C SER A 203 13.70 -24.45 -3.12
N GLU A 204 12.64 -24.31 -2.32
CA GLU A 204 11.27 -24.05 -2.80
C GLU A 204 10.76 -22.64 -2.49
N ALA A 205 11.51 -21.84 -1.73
CA ALA A 205 11.10 -20.48 -1.42
C ALA A 205 10.97 -19.63 -2.69
N ILE A 206 9.95 -18.77 -2.72
CA ILE A 206 9.71 -17.83 -3.81
C ILE A 206 10.12 -16.44 -3.35
N VAL A 207 10.92 -15.74 -4.15
CA VAL A 207 11.44 -14.41 -3.85
C VAL A 207 11.29 -13.50 -5.07
N PRO A 208 11.19 -12.17 -4.87
CA PRO A 208 11.22 -11.22 -5.97
C PRO A 208 12.65 -11.04 -6.50
N ASP A 209 12.82 -11.07 -7.82
CA ASP A 209 14.06 -10.68 -8.49
C ASP A 209 14.20 -9.15 -8.63
N ASP A 210 15.33 -8.71 -9.17
CA ASP A 210 15.64 -7.31 -9.51
C ASP A 210 14.65 -6.67 -10.50
N GLY A 211 13.93 -7.49 -11.27
CA GLY A 211 12.84 -7.08 -12.15
C GLY A 211 11.46 -7.10 -11.49
N CYS A 212 11.37 -7.22 -10.16
CA CYS A 212 10.13 -7.39 -9.38
C CYS A 212 9.28 -8.59 -9.82
N ARG A 213 9.90 -9.70 -10.23
CA ARG A 213 9.20 -10.93 -10.65
C ARG A 213 9.38 -12.02 -9.62
N LEU A 214 8.33 -12.82 -9.40
CA LEU A 214 8.38 -13.95 -8.47
C LEU A 214 9.10 -15.15 -9.08
N VAL A 215 10.21 -15.55 -8.45
CA VAL A 215 11.11 -16.60 -8.91
C VAL A 215 11.54 -17.49 -7.75
N HIS A 216 12.09 -18.67 -8.05
CA HIS A 216 12.62 -19.54 -7.00
C HIS A 216 13.91 -18.97 -6.41
N SER A 217 14.06 -19.06 -5.09
CA SER A 217 15.25 -18.64 -4.33
C SER A 217 16.55 -19.24 -4.88
N ALA A 218 16.51 -20.51 -5.30
CA ALA A 218 17.63 -21.23 -5.87
C ALA A 218 18.15 -20.64 -7.21
N SER A 219 17.32 -19.86 -7.91
CA SER A 219 17.68 -19.20 -9.17
C SER A 219 18.24 -17.79 -9.00
N CYS A 220 18.28 -17.28 -7.77
CA CYS A 220 18.73 -15.93 -7.47
C CYS A 220 20.01 -15.90 -6.64
N VAL A 221 20.68 -14.76 -6.72
CA VAL A 221 21.87 -14.44 -5.94
C VAL A 221 21.64 -13.10 -5.27
N TYR A 222 22.00 -12.98 -3.99
CA TYR A 222 21.96 -11.69 -3.31
C TYR A 222 23.37 -11.08 -3.25
N VAL A 223 23.44 -9.74 -3.35
CA VAL A 223 24.71 -9.01 -3.27
C VAL A 223 25.11 -8.90 -1.81
N ASP A 224 26.11 -9.67 -1.41
CA ASP A 224 26.69 -9.58 -0.08
C ASP A 224 27.70 -8.41 0.01
N SER A 225 28.11 -8.07 1.23
CA SER A 225 29.05 -6.96 1.47
C SER A 225 30.36 -7.08 0.68
N TYR A 226 30.89 -8.30 0.52
CA TYR A 226 32.05 -8.55 -0.32
C TYR A 226 31.71 -8.44 -1.81
N GLY A 227 30.60 -9.05 -2.23
CA GLY A 227 30.07 -8.99 -3.60
C GLY A 227 29.91 -7.58 -4.15
N SER A 228 29.38 -6.66 -3.33
CA SER A 228 29.10 -5.26 -3.69
C SER A 228 30.29 -4.51 -4.32
N ARG A 229 31.53 -4.93 -4.02
CA ARG A 229 32.77 -4.29 -4.45
C ARG A 229 33.08 -4.48 -5.93
N TYR A 230 32.66 -5.61 -6.49
CA TYR A 230 32.98 -5.98 -7.88
C TYR A 230 31.74 -6.17 -8.75
N VAL A 231 30.51 -5.92 -8.26
CA VAL A 231 29.27 -5.97 -9.07
C VAL A 231 29.39 -5.15 -10.37
N LYS A 232 30.09 -4.01 -10.32
CA LYS A 232 30.31 -3.15 -11.50
C LYS A 232 31.32 -3.72 -12.50
N CYS A 233 32.18 -4.64 -12.05
CA CYS A 233 33.26 -5.24 -12.83
C CYS A 233 32.84 -6.58 -13.48
N ILE A 234 31.58 -6.98 -13.31
CA ILE A 234 31.04 -8.23 -13.86
C ILE A 234 29.91 -7.97 -14.86
N ASP A 235 29.75 -8.89 -15.81
CA ASP A 235 28.59 -8.96 -16.67
C ASP A 235 27.42 -9.58 -15.90
N THR A 236 26.46 -8.74 -15.54
CA THR A 236 25.27 -9.12 -14.78
C THR A 236 24.20 -9.80 -15.63
N SER A 237 24.34 -9.84 -16.96
CA SER A 237 23.31 -10.41 -17.86
C SER A 237 22.99 -11.89 -17.60
N ARG A 238 23.94 -12.62 -17.01
CA ARG A 238 23.85 -14.06 -16.71
C ARG A 238 23.51 -14.37 -15.25
N ILE A 239 23.44 -13.34 -14.40
CA ILE A 239 23.22 -13.48 -12.96
C ILE A 239 21.90 -12.80 -12.63
N ARG A 240 20.95 -13.57 -12.09
CA ARG A 240 19.70 -13.01 -11.58
C ARG A 240 19.89 -12.57 -10.14
N PHE A 241 19.67 -11.30 -9.87
CA PHE A 241 19.74 -10.76 -8.52
C PHE A 241 18.39 -10.82 -7.84
N VAL A 242 18.43 -10.97 -6.53
CA VAL A 242 17.26 -10.70 -5.67
C VAL A 242 17.00 -9.19 -5.66
N HIS A 243 15.74 -8.80 -5.49
CA HIS A 243 15.34 -7.40 -5.33
C HIS A 243 16.16 -6.68 -4.23
N GLU A 244 16.56 -5.43 -4.49
CA GLU A 244 17.46 -4.62 -3.63
C GLU A 244 16.92 -4.43 -2.21
N ASP A 245 15.61 -4.23 -2.08
CA ASP A 245 14.96 -4.03 -0.77
C ASP A 245 14.81 -5.32 0.07
N LEU A 246 15.19 -6.50 -0.44
CA LEU A 246 15.09 -7.73 0.36
C LEU A 246 16.20 -7.76 1.43
N PRO A 247 15.87 -7.80 2.74
CA PRO A 247 16.88 -7.75 3.78
C PRO A 247 17.84 -8.96 3.76
N GLU A 248 19.13 -8.74 4.05
CA GLU A 248 20.13 -9.82 4.10
C GLU A 248 19.73 -10.96 5.07
N ARG A 249 19.11 -10.61 6.21
CA ARG A 249 18.57 -11.59 7.17
C ARG A 249 17.62 -12.60 6.51
N VAL A 250 16.78 -12.12 5.59
CA VAL A 250 15.81 -12.93 4.87
C VAL A 250 16.52 -13.81 3.86
N CYS A 251 17.47 -13.25 3.09
CA CYS A 251 18.29 -14.01 2.13
C CYS A 251 19.01 -15.19 2.78
N VAL A 252 19.61 -14.99 3.96
CA VAL A 252 20.34 -16.02 4.71
C VAL A 252 19.40 -17.12 5.22
N VAL A 253 18.24 -16.75 5.80
CA VAL A 253 17.25 -17.71 6.31
C VAL A 253 16.69 -18.58 5.18
N LEU A 254 16.41 -17.97 4.02
CA LEU A 254 15.89 -18.66 2.84
C LEU A 254 16.96 -19.44 2.05
N GLY A 255 18.24 -19.34 2.44
CA GLY A 255 19.33 -20.09 1.82
C GLY A 255 19.70 -19.61 0.42
N ILE A 256 19.46 -18.33 0.11
CA ILE A 256 19.87 -17.71 -1.16
C ILE A 256 21.40 -17.62 -1.18
N LYS A 257 22.01 -17.97 -2.33
CA LYS A 257 23.46 -17.92 -2.49
C LYS A 257 23.97 -16.49 -2.51
N LYS A 258 25.17 -16.28 -1.96
CA LYS A 258 25.87 -14.99 -2.02
C LYS A 258 26.52 -14.79 -3.37
N LEU A 259 26.66 -13.54 -3.80
CA LEU A 259 27.46 -13.23 -4.98
C LEU A 259 28.91 -13.71 -4.83
N SER A 260 29.49 -13.54 -3.65
CA SER A 260 30.83 -14.03 -3.31
C SER A 260 31.03 -15.55 -3.33
N GLU A 261 29.95 -16.33 -3.29
CA GLU A 261 29.99 -17.79 -3.42
C GLU A 261 29.87 -18.25 -4.87
N VAL A 262 29.28 -17.41 -5.73
CA VAL A 262 28.93 -17.74 -7.12
C VAL A 262 29.95 -17.18 -8.10
N VAL A 263 30.56 -16.03 -7.78
CA VAL A 263 31.59 -15.38 -8.59
C VAL A 263 32.92 -15.42 -7.85
N ILE A 264 33.96 -15.92 -8.52
CA ILE A 264 35.32 -16.02 -7.99
C ILE A 264 36.22 -15.09 -8.79
N GLU A 265 36.96 -14.24 -8.08
CA GLU A 265 38.05 -13.47 -8.66
C GLU A 265 39.32 -14.33 -8.72
N GLN A 266 39.96 -14.39 -9.88
CA GLN A 266 41.23 -15.08 -10.10
C GLN A 266 42.23 -14.15 -10.79
N LEU A 267 43.53 -14.41 -10.56
CA LEU A 267 44.60 -13.72 -11.27
C LEU A 267 44.59 -14.13 -12.75
N ASP A 268 44.86 -13.18 -13.65
CA ASP A 268 45.02 -13.52 -15.07
C ASP A 268 46.30 -14.34 -15.26
N GLU A 269 46.16 -15.61 -15.66
CA GLU A 269 47.28 -16.53 -15.88
C GLU A 269 48.28 -16.02 -16.93
N ASN A 270 47.84 -15.13 -17.83
CA ASN A 270 48.68 -14.56 -18.88
C ASN A 270 49.53 -13.37 -18.40
N HIS A 271 49.27 -12.85 -17.19
CA HIS A 271 49.98 -11.69 -16.65
C HIS A 271 51.03 -12.11 -15.62
N LYS A 272 52.31 -11.85 -15.91
CA LYS A 272 53.41 -12.12 -14.96
C LYS A 272 53.44 -11.04 -13.88
N LEU A 273 53.37 -11.46 -12.62
CA LEU A 273 53.45 -10.55 -11.46
C LEU A 273 54.89 -10.05 -11.25
N GLU A 274 55.10 -8.75 -11.35
CA GLU A 274 56.38 -8.10 -11.01
C GLU A 274 56.35 -7.66 -9.54
N SER A 275 57.03 -8.39 -8.66
CA SER A 275 57.08 -8.06 -7.22
C SER A 275 57.93 -6.82 -6.94
N LEU A 276 57.43 -5.93 -6.07
CA LEU A 276 58.10 -4.72 -5.61
C LEU A 276 58.47 -4.83 -4.12
N GLY A 277 59.67 -4.37 -3.76
CA GLY A 277 60.09 -4.26 -2.35
C GLY A 277 59.53 -3.02 -1.64
N SER A 278 59.21 -1.99 -2.40
CA SER A 278 58.63 -0.73 -1.94
C SER A 278 57.75 -0.15 -3.05
N ILE A 279 56.65 0.49 -2.65
CA ILE A 279 55.83 1.29 -3.55
C ILE A 279 56.08 2.75 -3.15
N ARG A 280 56.69 3.52 -4.06
CA ARG A 280 57.18 4.88 -3.81
C ARG A 280 58.10 4.94 -2.57
N SER A 281 57.75 5.74 -1.56
CA SER A 281 58.51 5.90 -0.31
C SER A 281 58.15 4.87 0.78
N VAL A 282 57.13 4.03 0.57
CA VAL A 282 56.65 3.09 1.57
C VAL A 282 57.20 1.70 1.29
N SER A 283 58.05 1.21 2.21
CA SER A 283 58.60 -0.14 2.10
C SER A 283 57.59 -1.18 2.58
N LEU A 284 57.58 -2.36 1.95
CA LEU A 284 56.77 -3.49 2.40
C LEU A 284 57.12 -3.89 3.83
N GLY A 285 58.41 -3.82 4.20
CA GLY A 285 58.88 -4.13 5.55
C GLY A 285 58.27 -3.21 6.62
N THR A 286 58.15 -1.92 6.35
CA THR A 286 57.57 -0.93 7.27
C THR A 286 56.09 -1.24 7.54
N VAL A 287 55.32 -1.57 6.49
CA VAL A 287 53.90 -1.93 6.63
C VAL A 287 53.74 -3.23 7.42
N LYS A 288 54.56 -4.24 7.13
CA LYS A 288 54.56 -5.51 7.86
C LYS A 288 54.89 -5.30 9.35
N GLN A 289 55.90 -4.50 9.68
CA GLN A 289 56.24 -4.17 11.07
C GLN A 289 55.09 -3.47 11.79
N LYS A 290 54.41 -2.52 11.12
CA LYS A 290 53.24 -1.85 11.69
C LYS A 290 52.08 -2.82 11.94
N LEU A 291 51.78 -3.73 11.01
CA LEU A 291 50.74 -4.77 11.19
C LEU A 291 51.03 -5.72 12.37
N LEU A 292 52.31 -5.97 12.66
CA LEU A 292 52.77 -6.80 13.78
C LEU A 292 52.80 -6.05 15.12
N SER A 293 52.58 -4.73 15.13
CA SER A 293 52.64 -3.90 16.34
C SER A 293 51.38 -4.08 17.19
N ARG A 294 51.58 -4.38 18.49
CA ARG A 294 50.49 -4.48 19.47
C ARG A 294 49.69 -3.20 19.63
N PHE A 295 50.33 -2.03 19.45
CA PHE A 295 49.66 -0.74 19.55
C PHE A 295 48.66 -0.54 18.41
N LEU A 296 49.04 -0.90 17.18
CA LEU A 296 48.15 -0.86 16.02
C LEU A 296 47.02 -1.88 16.18
N GLN A 297 47.34 -3.11 16.57
CA GLN A 297 46.34 -4.18 16.77
C GLN A 297 45.27 -3.78 17.80
N SER A 298 45.69 -3.15 18.91
CA SER A 298 44.79 -2.62 19.94
C SER A 298 43.95 -1.44 19.43
N ALA A 299 44.56 -0.52 18.67
CA ALA A 299 43.84 0.61 18.08
C ALA A 299 42.79 0.15 17.05
N VAL A 300 43.13 -0.80 16.19
CA VAL A 300 42.20 -1.41 15.22
C VAL A 300 41.08 -2.14 15.95
N TRP A 301 41.37 -2.91 17.00
CA TRP A 301 40.33 -3.55 17.82
C TRP A 301 39.37 -2.53 18.44
N THR A 302 39.87 -1.38 18.88
CA THR A 302 39.05 -0.29 19.45
C THR A 302 38.09 0.27 18.39
N VAL A 303 38.57 0.50 17.17
CA VAL A 303 37.75 0.96 16.03
C VAL A 303 36.73 -0.10 15.60
N VAL A 304 37.11 -1.37 15.58
CA VAL A 304 36.21 -2.48 15.19
C VAL A 304 35.10 -2.68 16.23
N ASN A 305 35.41 -2.56 17.52
CA ASN A 305 34.43 -2.68 18.59
C ASN A 305 33.46 -1.51 18.69
N SER A 306 33.91 -0.28 18.44
CA SER A 306 32.99 0.86 18.39
C SER A 306 31.97 0.70 17.25
N MET A 307 32.37 0.04 16.17
CA MET A 307 31.52 -0.27 15.00
C MET A 307 30.53 -1.42 15.20
N ASP A 308 30.69 -2.27 16.23
CA ASP A 308 29.78 -3.39 16.53
C ASP A 308 28.33 -2.90 16.75
N SER A 309 28.18 -1.69 17.30
CA SER A 309 26.87 -1.06 17.50
C SER A 309 26.23 -0.49 16.22
N HIS A 310 27.02 -0.27 15.16
CA HIS A 310 26.58 0.41 13.94
C HIS A 310 26.25 -0.55 12.79
N ILE A 311 26.72 -1.80 12.84
CA ILE A 311 26.58 -2.76 11.75
C ILE A 311 25.79 -3.99 12.22
N PRO A 312 24.50 -4.12 11.85
CA PRO A 312 23.69 -5.27 12.22
C PRO A 312 24.30 -6.58 11.70
N GLY A 313 24.60 -7.52 12.60
CA GLY A 313 25.07 -8.86 12.24
C GLY A 313 26.58 -9.01 12.07
N PHE A 314 27.37 -7.94 12.16
CA PHE A 314 28.82 -8.04 12.33
C PHE A 314 29.11 -8.48 13.77
N LYS A 315 29.92 -9.53 13.95
CA LYS A 315 30.42 -9.93 15.27
C LYS A 315 31.85 -9.43 15.37
N SER A 316 32.10 -8.49 16.27
CA SER A 316 33.47 -8.02 16.47
C SER A 316 34.40 -9.20 16.85
N PRO A 317 35.50 -9.40 16.10
CA PRO A 317 36.48 -10.41 16.46
C PRO A 317 37.13 -10.07 17.81
N SER A 318 37.47 -11.10 18.59
CA SER A 318 38.24 -10.91 19.81
C SER A 318 39.60 -10.28 19.50
N LEU A 319 40.23 -9.64 20.49
CA LEU A 319 41.55 -9.06 20.33
C LEU A 319 42.56 -10.09 19.78
N ASP A 320 42.58 -11.29 20.36
CA ASP A 320 43.44 -12.40 19.91
C ASP A 320 43.19 -12.81 18.45
N ALA A 321 41.93 -12.78 18.00
CA ALA A 321 41.58 -13.08 16.62
C ALA A 321 42.07 -11.98 15.67
N ILE A 322 41.96 -10.70 16.07
CA ILE A 322 42.51 -9.57 15.30
C ILE A 322 44.04 -9.68 15.19
N GLU A 323 44.73 -9.97 16.30
CA GLU A 323 46.19 -10.16 16.29
C GLU A 323 46.59 -11.27 15.31
N CYS A 324 45.94 -12.43 15.37
CA CYS A 324 46.21 -13.54 14.46
C CYS A 324 45.96 -13.18 12.99
N LEU A 325 44.86 -12.47 12.70
CA LEU A 325 44.49 -12.06 11.35
C LEU A 325 45.47 -11.03 10.77
N LEU A 326 45.88 -10.04 11.57
CA LEU A 326 46.85 -9.02 11.16
C LEU A 326 48.26 -9.60 10.98
N ASN A 327 48.66 -10.53 11.85
CA ASN A 327 49.92 -11.27 11.69
C ASN A 327 49.92 -12.08 10.39
N SER A 328 48.83 -12.82 10.12
CA SER A 328 48.69 -13.58 8.86
C SER A 328 48.67 -12.65 7.64
N CYS A 329 48.05 -11.48 7.75
CA CYS A 329 48.07 -10.46 6.70
C CYS A 329 49.49 -9.97 6.43
N ALA A 330 50.28 -9.68 7.47
CA ALA A 330 51.67 -9.24 7.34
C ALA A 330 52.55 -10.28 6.63
N GLU A 331 52.38 -11.56 6.94
CA GLU A 331 53.13 -12.65 6.28
C GLU A 331 52.81 -12.72 4.79
N LYS A 332 51.52 -12.66 4.44
CA LYS A 332 51.01 -12.93 3.08
C LYS A 332 50.97 -11.72 2.15
N LEU A 333 51.12 -10.50 2.68
CA LEU A 333 51.09 -9.26 1.91
C LEU A 333 52.29 -9.16 0.96
N GLN A 334 52.02 -8.86 -0.31
CA GLN A 334 52.99 -8.64 -1.37
C GLN A 334 52.65 -7.37 -2.16
N PHE A 335 53.68 -6.65 -2.61
CA PHE A 335 53.54 -5.51 -3.51
C PHE A 335 53.90 -5.91 -4.93
N VAL A 336 53.12 -5.44 -5.90
CA VAL A 336 53.37 -5.67 -7.34
C VAL A 336 53.22 -4.39 -8.14
N LYS A 337 53.77 -4.36 -9.35
CA LYS A 337 53.64 -3.20 -10.24
C LYS A 337 52.24 -3.06 -10.85
N HIS A 338 51.77 -4.11 -11.53
CA HIS A 338 50.45 -4.16 -12.16
C HIS A 338 49.73 -5.45 -11.81
N LEU A 339 48.42 -5.37 -11.67
CA LEU A 339 47.57 -6.49 -11.27
C LEU A 339 46.35 -6.56 -12.18
N LYS A 340 46.23 -7.70 -12.87
CA LYS A 340 45.11 -8.03 -13.76
C LYS A 340 44.36 -9.23 -13.20
N THR A 341 43.05 -9.09 -13.06
CA THR A 341 42.18 -10.13 -12.51
C THR A 341 40.99 -10.40 -13.44
N ARG A 342 40.40 -11.58 -13.30
CA ARG A 342 39.21 -12.02 -14.02
C ARG A 342 38.20 -12.59 -13.06
N PHE A 343 36.92 -12.42 -13.39
CA PHE A 343 35.79 -12.93 -12.62
C PHE A 343 35.17 -14.11 -13.34
N PHE A 344 35.07 -15.24 -12.64
CA PHE A 344 34.49 -16.47 -13.17
C PHE A 344 33.20 -16.84 -12.43
N LEU A 345 32.17 -17.19 -13.20
CA LEU A 345 30.89 -17.65 -12.71
C LEU A 345 30.89 -19.18 -12.52
N MET A 346 30.65 -19.62 -11.29
CA MET A 346 30.52 -21.03 -10.92
C MET A 346 29.14 -21.60 -11.28
N PRO A 347 29.01 -22.92 -11.57
CA PRO A 347 30.07 -23.95 -11.56
C PRO A 347 30.82 -24.10 -12.89
N ASN A 348 30.32 -23.51 -13.99
CA ASN A 348 30.84 -23.74 -15.34
C ASN A 348 32.12 -22.93 -15.66
N LEU A 349 32.64 -22.16 -14.69
CA LEU A 349 33.81 -21.27 -14.84
C LEU A 349 33.70 -20.36 -16.08
N VAL A 350 32.52 -19.76 -16.26
CA VAL A 350 32.29 -18.82 -17.37
C VAL A 350 32.91 -17.48 -17.01
N ASP A 351 33.79 -16.95 -17.86
CA ASP A 351 34.34 -15.60 -17.69
C ASP A 351 33.22 -14.56 -17.83
N VAL A 352 32.97 -13.82 -16.75
CA VAL A 352 31.98 -12.73 -16.67
C VAL A 352 32.68 -11.39 -16.45
N THR A 353 33.98 -11.30 -16.72
CA THR A 353 34.75 -10.06 -16.52
C THR A 353 34.25 -8.97 -17.46
N ARG A 354 33.83 -7.84 -16.88
CA ARG A 354 33.50 -6.63 -17.62
C ARG A 354 34.60 -5.60 -17.37
N ALA A 355 35.35 -5.25 -18.42
CA ALA A 355 36.25 -4.10 -18.37
C ALA A 355 35.41 -2.84 -18.12
N ALA A 356 35.53 -2.29 -16.91
CA ALA A 356 34.75 -1.14 -16.46
C ALA A 356 35.15 0.09 -17.30
N LYS A 357 34.34 0.44 -18.30
CA LYS A 357 34.54 1.66 -19.12
C LYS A 357 34.48 2.95 -18.29
N ASP A 358 33.87 2.89 -17.10
CA ASP A 358 33.64 4.04 -16.23
C ASP A 358 34.78 4.29 -15.22
N PHE A 359 35.72 3.34 -15.05
CA PHE A 359 36.85 3.43 -14.12
C PHE A 359 38.18 3.22 -14.86
N ILE A 360 38.47 4.12 -15.80
CA ILE A 360 39.79 4.17 -16.44
C ILE A 360 40.67 5.04 -15.58
N ILE A 361 41.62 4.42 -14.87
CA ILE A 361 42.75 5.17 -14.32
C ILE A 361 43.52 5.74 -15.52
N PRO A 362 43.68 7.06 -15.66
CA PRO A 362 44.28 7.67 -16.87
C PRO A 362 45.70 7.19 -17.16
N GLU A 363 46.41 6.75 -16.13
CA GLU A 363 47.78 6.24 -16.18
C GLU A 363 47.84 4.77 -16.69
N TRP A 364 46.70 4.08 -16.82
CA TRP A 364 46.63 2.72 -17.33
C TRP A 364 46.38 2.72 -18.83
N GLU A 365 47.23 2.02 -19.60
CA GLU A 365 47.01 1.82 -21.03
C GLU A 365 45.67 1.08 -21.24
N ASN A 366 44.93 1.46 -22.30
CA ASN A 366 43.61 0.91 -22.70
C ASN A 366 43.70 -0.56 -23.14
N ASP A 367 44.10 -1.41 -22.22
CA ASP A 367 44.16 -2.85 -22.39
C ASP A 367 42.78 -3.42 -22.06
N SER A 368 42.29 -4.38 -22.84
CA SER A 368 40.95 -4.95 -22.68
C SER A 368 40.75 -5.79 -21.40
N ALA A 369 41.79 -5.90 -20.56
CA ALA A 369 41.81 -6.69 -19.34
C ALA A 369 41.43 -5.84 -18.12
N HIS A 370 40.66 -6.41 -17.19
CA HIS A 370 40.32 -5.75 -15.94
C HIS A 370 41.58 -5.61 -15.06
N GLN A 371 41.89 -4.36 -14.70
CA GLN A 371 42.99 -4.01 -13.80
C GLN A 371 42.42 -3.58 -12.45
N THR A 372 43.06 -4.00 -11.36
CA THR A 372 42.66 -3.69 -9.98
C THR A 372 43.88 -3.30 -9.15
N LEU A 373 43.67 -2.57 -8.05
CA LEU A 373 44.72 -2.10 -7.16
C LEU A 373 45.06 -3.08 -6.04
N TYR A 374 44.20 -4.07 -5.80
CA TYR A 374 44.45 -5.11 -4.82
C TYR A 374 43.75 -6.40 -5.23
N PHE A 375 44.28 -7.54 -4.78
CA PHE A 375 43.67 -8.85 -4.95
C PHE A 375 43.82 -9.66 -3.68
N MET A 376 42.77 -10.38 -3.31
CA MET A 376 42.76 -11.31 -2.20
C MET A 376 42.01 -12.57 -2.60
N ASN A 377 42.69 -13.72 -2.52
CA ASN A 377 42.04 -15.00 -2.78
C ASN A 377 41.02 -15.34 -1.65
N GLN A 378 39.98 -16.11 -1.96
CA GLN A 378 38.94 -16.55 -1.02
C GLN A 378 39.51 -17.23 0.24
N SER A 379 40.59 -18.00 0.11
CA SER A 379 41.27 -18.65 1.24
C SER A 379 42.12 -17.69 2.08
N LYS A 380 42.18 -16.41 1.72
CA LYS A 380 43.05 -15.38 2.33
C LYS A 380 44.50 -15.84 2.42
N SER A 381 44.95 -16.68 1.49
CA SER A 381 46.31 -17.23 1.44
C SER A 381 47.28 -16.32 0.67
N CYS A 382 46.75 -15.48 -0.22
CA CYS A 382 47.49 -14.57 -1.06
C CYS A 382 46.83 -13.19 -1.02
N ILE A 383 47.62 -12.17 -0.69
CA ILE A 383 47.18 -10.77 -0.59
C ILE A 383 48.17 -9.93 -1.38
N ILE A 384 47.70 -9.31 -2.45
CA ILE A 384 48.52 -8.54 -3.37
C ILE A 384 48.00 -7.10 -3.43
N VAL A 385 48.90 -6.13 -3.36
CA VAL A 385 48.61 -4.71 -3.58
C VAL A 385 49.45 -4.21 -4.74
N ALA A 386 48.81 -3.61 -5.73
CA ALA A 386 49.47 -3.02 -6.89
C ALA A 386 49.90 -1.58 -6.61
N GLU A 387 50.80 -1.05 -7.43
CA GLU A 387 51.21 0.35 -7.36
C GLU A 387 50.01 1.27 -7.71
N PRO A 388 49.55 2.13 -6.78
CA PRO A 388 48.46 3.05 -7.06
C PRO A 388 48.88 4.23 -7.94
N PRO A 389 47.92 4.91 -8.57
CA PRO A 389 48.10 6.21 -9.20
C PRO A 389 48.47 7.31 -8.22
N THR A 390 49.08 8.38 -8.70
CA THR A 390 49.65 9.47 -7.87
C THR A 390 48.70 10.04 -6.82
N TYR A 391 47.40 10.08 -7.11
CA TYR A 391 46.34 10.62 -6.28
C TYR A 391 45.70 9.64 -5.28
N ILE A 392 46.08 8.35 -5.28
CA ILE A 392 45.57 7.34 -4.32
C ILE A 392 46.67 7.02 -3.30
N SER A 393 46.32 7.08 -2.01
CA SER A 393 47.21 6.71 -0.92
C SER A 393 47.35 5.20 -0.79
N ILE A 394 48.58 4.71 -0.64
CA ILE A 394 48.83 3.29 -0.35
C ILE A 394 48.25 2.87 1.00
N PHE A 395 48.19 3.78 1.97
CA PHE A 395 47.64 3.47 3.29
C PHE A 395 46.13 3.26 3.25
N ASP A 396 45.44 3.91 2.32
CA ASP A 396 44.00 3.68 2.09
C ASP A 396 43.78 2.31 1.44
N LEU A 397 44.66 1.89 0.50
CA LEU A 397 44.63 0.53 -0.06
C LEU A 397 44.91 -0.54 1.00
N ILE A 398 45.90 -0.30 1.87
CA ILE A 398 46.20 -1.20 3.00
C ILE A 398 45.00 -1.25 3.96
N ALA A 399 44.36 -0.12 4.25
CA ALA A 399 43.15 -0.08 5.08
C ALA A 399 42.01 -0.89 4.45
N ILE A 400 41.81 -0.80 3.12
CA ILE A 400 40.85 -1.64 2.40
C ILE A 400 41.17 -3.12 2.63
N VAL A 401 42.39 -3.55 2.31
CA VAL A 401 42.85 -4.94 2.45
C VAL A 401 42.65 -5.45 3.87
N VAL A 402 43.12 -4.71 4.87
CA VAL A 402 43.01 -5.08 6.29
C VAL A 402 41.54 -5.20 6.69
N SER A 403 40.69 -4.28 6.25
CA SER A 403 39.24 -4.36 6.50
C SER A 403 38.64 -5.66 5.94
N GLN A 404 39.10 -6.13 4.78
CA GLN A 404 38.62 -7.41 4.21
C GLN A 404 39.16 -8.62 4.97
N VAL A 405 40.42 -8.58 5.41
CA VAL A 405 40.99 -9.66 6.24
C VAL A 405 40.18 -9.82 7.52
N LEU A 406 39.82 -8.70 8.16
CA LEU A 406 38.99 -8.65 9.36
C LEU A 406 37.51 -9.01 9.11
N GLY A 407 37.09 -9.15 7.86
CA GLY A 407 35.71 -9.47 7.50
C GLY A 407 34.74 -8.30 7.68
N SER A 408 35.24 -7.06 7.74
CA SER A 408 34.39 -5.88 7.83
C SER A 408 33.63 -5.66 6.51
N PRO A 409 32.31 -5.40 6.57
CA PRO A 409 31.52 -5.14 5.36
C PRO A 409 31.83 -3.78 4.74
N ILE A 410 32.33 -2.83 5.54
CA ILE A 410 32.75 -1.50 5.09
C ILE A 410 34.28 -1.36 5.16
N ILE A 411 34.81 -0.31 4.53
CA ILE A 411 36.22 0.05 4.65
C ILE A 411 36.39 0.77 5.99
N LEU A 412 37.21 0.20 6.89
CA LEU A 412 37.49 0.79 8.19
C LEU A 412 38.38 2.04 8.01
N PRO A 413 38.14 3.13 8.77
CA PRO A 413 38.91 4.37 8.67
C PRO A 413 40.26 4.25 9.40
N ILE A 414 41.03 3.22 9.09
CA ILE A 414 42.31 2.89 9.75
C ILE A 414 43.54 3.32 8.94
N GLY A 415 43.36 3.92 7.75
CA GLY A 415 44.45 4.36 6.88
C GLY A 415 45.42 5.33 7.57
N SER A 416 44.89 6.26 8.36
CA SER A 416 45.69 7.22 9.14
C SER A 416 46.59 6.55 10.17
N LEU A 417 46.18 5.41 10.75
CA LEU A 417 46.94 4.69 11.78
C LEU A 417 48.28 4.15 11.26
N PHE A 418 48.38 3.89 9.96
CA PHE A 418 49.63 3.46 9.33
C PHE A 418 50.66 4.58 9.15
N VAL A 419 50.22 5.85 9.22
CA VAL A 419 51.08 7.04 9.12
C VAL A 419 51.59 7.48 10.50
N CYS A 420 50.88 7.10 11.57
CA CYS A 420 51.18 7.55 12.92
C CYS A 420 52.53 7.01 13.45
N PRO A 421 53.25 7.78 14.29
CA PRO A 421 54.37 7.27 15.07
C PRO A 421 53.98 6.08 15.94
N GLU A 422 54.89 5.12 16.11
CA GLU A 422 54.64 3.97 17.00
C GLU A 422 54.29 4.39 18.42
N GLY A 423 53.24 3.81 18.98
CA GLY A 423 52.74 4.07 20.33
C GLY A 423 51.71 5.21 20.42
N SER A 424 51.46 5.94 19.33
CA SER A 424 50.50 7.05 19.28
C SER A 424 49.14 6.66 18.69
N GLU A 425 48.99 5.43 18.17
CA GLU A 425 47.83 4.99 17.39
C GLU A 425 46.52 5.12 18.17
N ILE A 426 46.48 4.70 19.44
CA ILE A 426 45.30 4.81 20.30
C ILE A 426 44.94 6.28 20.59
N SER A 427 45.95 7.12 20.84
CA SER A 427 45.75 8.55 21.03
C SER A 427 45.15 9.19 19.77
N VAL A 428 45.57 8.76 18.59
CA VAL A 428 45.03 9.24 17.31
C VAL A 428 43.59 8.78 17.09
N VAL A 429 43.24 7.52 17.41
CA VAL A 429 41.85 7.04 17.39
C VAL A 429 40.95 7.94 18.24
N ASN A 430 41.41 8.27 19.45
CA ASN A 430 40.66 9.12 20.39
C ASN A 430 40.55 10.58 19.90
N VAL A 431 41.62 11.15 19.35
CA VAL A 431 41.64 12.54 18.87
C VAL A 431 40.79 12.71 17.61
N LEU A 432 40.89 11.76 16.67
CA LEU A 432 40.11 11.77 15.43
C LEU A 432 38.65 11.32 15.65
N ASN A 433 38.32 10.86 16.85
CA ASN A 433 37.00 10.37 17.22
C ASN A 433 36.47 9.33 16.21
N LEU A 434 37.37 8.44 15.77
CA LEU A 434 37.05 7.44 14.75
C LEU A 434 35.92 6.54 15.29
N CYS A 435 34.74 6.67 14.69
CA CYS A 435 33.54 5.89 15.00
C CYS A 435 32.91 6.18 16.38
N SER A 436 32.96 7.41 16.89
CA SER A 436 32.32 7.82 18.15
C SER A 436 30.86 8.27 18.05
N ASP A 437 30.40 8.63 16.84
CA ASP A 437 29.07 9.22 16.63
C ASP A 437 27.99 8.14 16.68
N LYS A 438 27.39 7.98 17.86
CA LYS A 438 26.08 7.33 18.08
C LYS A 438 24.94 8.11 17.44
N LYS A 439 25.03 8.45 16.16
CA LYS A 439 23.82 8.74 15.40
C LYS A 439 23.19 7.39 15.15
N GLU A 440 22.13 7.12 15.89
CA GLU A 440 21.09 6.18 15.50
C GLU A 440 20.84 6.43 14.01
N VAL A 441 21.43 5.60 13.15
CA VAL A 441 20.89 5.42 11.82
C VAL A 441 19.57 4.77 12.13
N GLU A 442 18.52 5.60 12.24
CA GLU A 442 17.15 5.16 12.38
C GLU A 442 17.01 3.95 11.45
N HIS A 443 16.51 2.84 11.99
CA HIS A 443 16.12 1.71 11.18
C HIS A 443 15.11 2.22 10.16
N ILE A 444 15.60 2.61 8.98
CA ILE A 444 14.79 2.87 7.81
C ILE A 444 14.32 1.47 7.42
N ASN A 445 13.25 1.01 8.09
CA ASN A 445 12.45 -0.09 7.62
C ASN A 445 12.18 0.21 6.14
N GLY A 446 12.61 -0.70 5.27
CA GLY A 446 12.73 -0.53 3.81
C GLY A 446 11.42 -0.31 3.06
N THR A 447 10.39 0.25 3.69
CA THR A 447 9.06 0.44 3.13
C THR A 447 8.79 1.88 2.65
N ASN A 448 9.70 2.84 2.91
CA ASN A 448 9.49 4.26 2.59
C ASN A 448 10.43 4.83 1.50
N HIS A 449 11.27 4.02 0.84
CA HIS A 449 12.25 4.54 -0.13
C HIS A 449 11.68 5.07 -1.46
N PHE A 450 10.42 4.78 -1.77
CA PHE A 450 9.79 5.17 -3.05
C PHE A 450 9.00 6.47 -2.95
N VAL A 451 8.49 6.83 -1.78
CA VAL A 451 7.58 7.96 -1.60
C VAL A 451 8.26 9.26 -2.04
N GLY A 452 7.66 9.94 -3.02
CA GLY A 452 8.17 11.20 -3.59
C GLY A 452 9.09 11.06 -4.81
N LYS A 453 9.57 9.85 -5.13
CA LYS A 453 10.37 9.60 -6.35
C LYS A 453 9.48 9.54 -7.60
N GLU A 454 10.07 9.81 -8.76
CA GLU A 454 9.42 9.61 -10.06
C GLU A 454 9.11 8.14 -10.28
N ILE A 455 7.97 7.86 -10.92
CA ILE A 455 7.54 6.49 -11.20
C ILE A 455 8.46 5.83 -12.24
N LEU A 456 8.83 4.57 -11.98
CA LEU A 456 9.60 3.77 -12.91
C LEU A 456 8.82 3.52 -14.21
N PRO A 457 9.47 3.50 -15.39
CA PRO A 457 8.78 3.27 -16.66
C PRO A 457 7.99 1.95 -16.73
N GLN A 458 8.40 0.95 -15.93
CA GLN A 458 7.73 -0.35 -15.84
C GLN A 458 6.40 -0.23 -15.08
N ASP A 459 6.43 0.41 -13.91
CA ASP A 459 5.25 0.71 -13.10
C ASP A 459 4.27 1.66 -13.79
N ALA A 460 4.78 2.61 -14.58
CA ALA A 460 3.95 3.57 -15.32
C ALA A 460 2.93 2.88 -16.24
N ARG A 461 3.23 1.67 -16.74
CA ARG A 461 2.33 0.87 -17.59
C ARG A 461 1.15 0.28 -16.81
N LEU A 462 1.30 0.13 -15.49
CA LEU A 462 0.29 -0.41 -14.59
C LEU A 462 -0.59 0.68 -13.98
N VAL A 463 -0.30 1.96 -14.23
CA VAL A 463 -1.06 3.07 -13.67
C VAL A 463 -2.45 3.17 -14.30
N GLN A 464 -3.48 3.32 -13.47
CA GLN A 464 -4.86 3.52 -13.87
C GLN A 464 -5.57 4.60 -13.06
N LEU A 465 -6.47 5.33 -13.72
CA LEU A 465 -7.23 6.42 -13.12
C LEU A 465 -8.66 5.98 -12.82
N HIS A 466 -9.00 5.88 -11.54
CA HIS A 466 -10.37 5.67 -11.06
C HIS A 466 -10.72 6.73 -10.01
N PRO A 467 -11.26 7.89 -10.42
CA PRO A 467 -11.47 9.02 -9.52
C PRO A 467 -12.52 8.78 -8.43
N LEU A 468 -13.39 7.79 -8.61
CA LEU A 468 -14.44 7.41 -7.65
C LEU A 468 -14.03 6.27 -6.71
N ARG A 469 -12.91 5.61 -6.99
CA ARG A 469 -12.48 4.43 -6.25
C ARG A 469 -12.01 4.83 -4.84
N PRO A 470 -12.48 4.17 -3.76
CA PRO A 470 -11.95 4.40 -2.42
C PRO A 470 -10.48 3.96 -2.30
N PHE A 471 -9.76 4.44 -1.29
CA PHE A 471 -8.38 4.04 -1.00
C PHE A 471 -8.27 3.53 0.43
N TYR A 472 -7.34 2.61 0.69
CA TYR A 472 -7.07 2.09 2.03
C TYR A 472 -5.75 2.61 2.60
N SER A 473 -5.64 2.62 3.92
CA SER A 473 -4.43 3.04 4.64
C SER A 473 -3.24 2.14 4.30
N GLY A 474 -2.12 2.77 3.94
CA GLY A 474 -0.90 2.12 3.50
C GLY A 474 -0.85 1.78 2.01
N GLU A 475 -1.89 2.09 1.23
CA GLU A 475 -1.87 1.90 -0.23
C GLU A 475 -0.84 2.81 -0.91
N ILE A 476 0.00 2.24 -1.76
CA ILE A 476 0.93 2.96 -2.63
C ILE A 476 0.17 3.39 -3.87
N VAL A 477 0.20 4.69 -4.14
CA VAL A 477 -0.50 5.35 -5.25
C VAL A 477 0.48 6.18 -6.07
N ALA A 478 0.07 6.50 -7.28
CA ALA A 478 0.74 7.43 -8.17
C ALA A 478 0.02 8.78 -8.10
N TRP A 479 0.73 9.89 -8.04
CA TRP A 479 0.11 11.23 -8.02
C TRP A 479 0.82 12.19 -8.96
N ARG A 480 0.09 13.22 -9.39
CA ARG A 480 0.61 14.37 -10.15
C ARG A 480 0.09 15.67 -9.55
N SER A 481 0.88 16.74 -9.59
CA SER A 481 0.42 18.06 -9.13
C SER A 481 -0.31 18.80 -10.24
N GLN A 482 0.29 18.88 -11.43
CA GLN A 482 -0.31 19.56 -12.60
C GLN A 482 -0.22 18.70 -13.86
N GLN A 483 -1.00 19.08 -14.88
CA GLN A 483 -1.05 18.41 -16.17
C GLN A 483 0.29 18.63 -16.91
N GLY A 484 1.05 17.55 -17.12
CA GLY A 484 2.40 17.60 -17.72
C GLY A 484 3.53 17.25 -16.75
N ASP A 485 3.25 17.23 -15.44
CA ASP A 485 4.21 16.72 -14.46
C ASP A 485 4.38 15.20 -14.61
N LYS A 486 5.61 14.74 -14.37
CA LYS A 486 5.87 13.31 -14.21
C LYS A 486 5.16 12.79 -12.97
N LEU A 487 4.60 11.59 -13.08
CA LEU A 487 3.98 10.89 -11.96
C LEU A 487 5.03 10.55 -10.89
N LYS A 488 4.64 10.69 -9.62
CA LYS A 488 5.45 10.35 -8.46
C LYS A 488 4.73 9.34 -7.59
N TYR A 489 5.48 8.53 -6.84
CA TYR A 489 4.89 7.64 -5.85
C TYR A 489 4.42 8.45 -4.63
N GLY A 490 3.31 8.01 -4.04
CA GLY A 490 2.78 8.48 -2.78
C GLY A 490 2.17 7.34 -2.00
N LYS A 491 1.88 7.59 -0.72
CA LYS A 491 1.24 6.60 0.16
C LYS A 491 0.01 7.20 0.83
N VAL A 492 -1.06 6.43 0.90
CA VAL A 492 -2.30 6.87 1.53
C VAL A 492 -2.21 6.62 3.04
N PRO A 493 -2.31 7.65 3.90
CA PRO A 493 -2.11 7.50 5.34
C PRO A 493 -3.31 6.90 6.06
N GLU A 494 -4.53 7.14 5.58
CA GLU A 494 -5.79 6.74 6.24
C GLU A 494 -6.80 6.20 5.23
N ASP A 495 -7.77 5.40 5.68
CA ASP A 495 -8.85 4.90 4.82
C ASP A 495 -9.72 6.06 4.32
N VAL A 496 -9.96 6.12 3.00
CA VAL A 496 -10.75 7.20 2.40
C VAL A 496 -11.79 6.66 1.44
N ARG A 497 -13.03 7.18 1.55
CA ARG A 497 -14.14 6.87 0.64
C ARG A 497 -14.79 8.15 0.11
N PRO A 498 -15.35 8.12 -1.12
CA PRO A 498 -16.19 9.21 -1.60
C PRO A 498 -17.46 9.33 -0.73
N SER A 499 -17.90 10.57 -0.48
CA SER A 499 -19.19 10.80 0.18
C SER A 499 -20.35 10.59 -0.81
N ALA A 500 -21.50 10.13 -0.30
CA ALA A 500 -22.70 9.95 -1.11
C ALA A 500 -23.09 11.26 -1.84
N GLY A 501 -23.28 11.17 -3.15
CA GLY A 501 -23.58 12.27 -4.07
C GLY A 501 -22.39 13.00 -4.71
N GLN A 502 -21.13 12.70 -4.36
CA GLN A 502 -19.95 13.41 -4.87
C GLN A 502 -19.19 12.62 -5.95
N ALA A 503 -18.84 13.28 -7.05
CA ALA A 503 -18.10 12.66 -8.15
C ALA A 503 -16.56 12.75 -8.02
N LEU A 504 -16.06 13.64 -7.15
CA LEU A 504 -14.65 13.75 -6.79
C LEU A 504 -14.57 14.14 -5.32
N TYR A 505 -13.52 13.69 -4.65
CA TYR A 505 -13.23 14.03 -3.25
C TYR A 505 -11.75 14.34 -3.07
N ARG A 506 -11.44 15.00 -1.95
CA ARG A 506 -10.08 15.37 -1.53
C ARG A 506 -9.59 14.50 -0.39
N PHE A 507 -8.32 14.14 -0.45
CA PHE A 507 -7.69 13.39 0.63
C PHE A 507 -6.18 13.58 0.69
N LYS A 508 -5.60 13.20 1.82
CA LYS A 508 -4.18 13.38 2.10
C LYS A 508 -3.37 12.23 1.50
N ILE A 509 -2.22 12.56 0.93
CA ILE A 509 -1.22 11.61 0.44
C ILE A 509 0.12 12.00 1.05
N GLU A 510 0.83 11.01 1.56
CA GLU A 510 2.23 11.14 1.96
C GLU A 510 3.09 11.24 0.69
N VAL A 511 3.74 12.41 0.52
CA VAL A 511 4.55 12.77 -0.66
C VAL A 511 6.05 12.66 -0.39
N ALA A 512 6.44 12.63 0.87
CA ALA A 512 7.77 12.31 1.35
C ALA A 512 7.64 11.72 2.76
N PRO A 513 8.65 11.01 3.29
CA PRO A 513 8.58 10.40 4.63
C PRO A 513 8.09 11.42 5.69
N GLY A 514 6.90 11.18 6.24
CA GLY A 514 6.27 12.03 7.26
C GLY A 514 5.61 13.34 6.75
N VAL A 515 5.67 13.64 5.45
CA VAL A 515 5.08 14.84 4.85
C VAL A 515 3.83 14.49 4.06
N THR A 516 2.67 15.01 4.48
CA THR A 516 1.38 14.78 3.81
C THR A 516 0.85 16.05 3.12
N GLN A 517 0.25 15.87 1.95
CA GLN A 517 -0.36 16.94 1.15
C GLN A 517 -1.75 16.52 0.66
N LEU A 518 -2.64 17.49 0.41
CA LEU A 518 -4.02 17.25 0.00
C LEU A 518 -4.13 17.23 -1.53
N PHE A 519 -4.67 16.15 -2.09
CA PHE A 519 -4.88 15.99 -3.53
C PHE A 519 -6.35 15.76 -3.88
N LEU A 520 -6.72 16.11 -5.11
CA LEU A 520 -7.98 15.68 -5.71
C LEU A 520 -7.85 14.24 -6.19
N SER A 521 -8.88 13.43 -6.00
CA SER A 521 -8.96 12.04 -6.52
C SER A 521 -8.69 11.90 -8.04
N SER A 522 -8.92 12.95 -8.85
CA SER A 522 -8.57 12.97 -10.28
C SER A 522 -7.06 13.12 -10.56
N GLN A 523 -6.29 13.52 -9.56
CA GLN A 523 -4.83 13.69 -9.61
C GLN A 523 -4.09 12.46 -9.07
N VAL A 524 -4.84 11.46 -8.60
CA VAL A 524 -4.34 10.26 -7.94
C VAL A 524 -4.70 9.06 -8.80
N PHE A 525 -3.72 8.20 -9.00
CA PHE A 525 -3.82 7.02 -9.82
C PHE A 525 -3.48 5.80 -8.97
N SER A 526 -4.16 4.71 -9.27
CA SER A 526 -3.92 3.41 -8.63
C SER A 526 -3.13 2.51 -9.57
N PHE A 527 -2.58 1.42 -9.05
CA PHE A 527 -1.89 0.42 -9.85
C PHE A 527 -2.80 -0.77 -10.14
N LYS A 528 -2.83 -1.21 -11.39
CA LYS A 528 -3.51 -2.44 -11.85
C LYS A 528 -2.87 -3.66 -11.21
N SER A 529 -3.69 -4.63 -10.83
CA SER A 529 -3.19 -5.92 -10.38
C SER A 529 -2.80 -6.79 -11.57
N VAL A 530 -1.67 -7.47 -11.43
CA VAL A 530 -1.12 -8.37 -12.46
C VAL A 530 -2.08 -9.53 -12.73
N SER A 531 -2.78 -10.01 -11.70
CA SER A 531 -3.75 -11.12 -11.79
C SER A 531 -4.97 -10.83 -12.68
N ALA A 532 -5.33 -9.57 -12.87
CA ALA A 532 -6.46 -9.15 -13.73
C ALA A 532 -6.07 -9.02 -15.22
N SER A 533 -4.77 -9.11 -15.54
CA SER A 533 -4.23 -8.78 -16.87
C SER A 533 -4.19 -9.98 -17.83
N SER A 534 -4.29 -11.21 -17.32
CA SER A 534 -4.15 -12.44 -18.12
C SER A 534 -5.27 -12.64 -19.14
N THR A 535 -6.36 -11.88 -19.07
CA THR A 535 -7.51 -11.98 -19.99
C THR A 535 -7.49 -10.99 -21.15
N LEU A 536 -6.55 -10.02 -21.20
CA LEU A 536 -6.61 -8.88 -22.15
C LEU A 536 -5.47 -8.82 -23.18
N GLN A 537 -4.55 -9.78 -23.21
CA GLN A 537 -3.34 -9.72 -24.06
C GLN A 537 -3.49 -10.19 -25.52
N GLU A 538 -4.71 -10.45 -26.01
CA GLU A 538 -4.95 -10.83 -27.41
C GLU A 538 -5.47 -9.72 -28.34
N ALA A 539 -5.66 -8.49 -27.85
CA ALA A 539 -6.12 -7.40 -28.70
C ALA A 539 -5.22 -6.18 -28.61
N LEU A 540 -4.73 -5.73 -29.77
CA LEU A 540 -4.05 -4.46 -30.05
C LEU A 540 -2.51 -4.50 -30.07
N VAL A 541 -1.98 -5.29 -31.00
CA VAL A 541 -0.77 -4.92 -31.74
C VAL A 541 -1.20 -3.99 -32.88
N HIS A 542 -0.86 -2.70 -32.80
CA HIS A 542 -0.49 -1.87 -33.95
C HIS A 542 -0.02 -0.50 -33.47
N GLU A 543 1.30 -0.32 -33.40
CA GLU A 543 1.95 0.99 -33.33
C GLU A 543 1.83 1.71 -34.67
N SER A 544 1.71 3.04 -34.63
CA SER A 544 2.24 3.93 -35.67
C SER A 544 2.60 5.30 -35.05
N PRO A 545 3.80 5.85 -35.33
CA PRO A 545 4.33 7.06 -34.69
C PRO A 545 4.04 8.33 -35.51
N VAL A 546 3.77 9.47 -34.84
CA VAL A 546 3.75 10.78 -35.51
C VAL A 546 4.58 11.82 -34.75
N VAL A 547 5.76 12.02 -35.34
CA VAL A 547 6.64 13.19 -35.48
C VAL A 547 6.18 14.54 -34.86
N PHE A 548 7.10 15.13 -34.08
CA PHE A 548 7.14 16.53 -33.64
C PHE A 548 7.32 17.50 -34.82
N ASP A 549 6.63 18.64 -34.81
CA ASP A 549 7.20 19.85 -35.40
C ASP A 549 6.83 21.12 -34.62
N SER A 550 7.80 22.03 -34.58
CA SER A 550 7.85 23.25 -33.79
C SER A 550 7.28 24.42 -34.57
N ASN A 551 6.65 25.41 -33.91
CA ASN A 551 6.90 26.85 -34.12
C ASN A 551 5.97 27.75 -33.26
N ARG A 552 6.59 28.69 -32.53
CA ARG A 552 5.99 29.88 -31.89
C ARG A 552 5.81 31.01 -32.94
N PRO A 553 5.01 32.07 -32.69
CA PRO A 553 5.38 33.27 -31.90
C PRO A 553 4.26 33.72 -30.91
N GLN A 554 4.55 34.15 -29.67
CA GLN A 554 4.90 35.49 -29.18
C GLN A 554 3.91 36.63 -29.50
N ASP A 555 3.23 37.13 -28.46
CA ASP A 555 2.74 38.51 -28.18
C ASP A 555 1.84 38.41 -26.93
N GLY A 556 1.77 39.27 -25.92
CA GLY A 556 2.30 40.58 -25.56
C GLY A 556 1.41 41.10 -24.42
N LEU A 557 1.98 41.41 -23.25
CA LEU A 557 1.34 42.04 -22.08
C LEU A 557 0.92 43.49 -22.41
N PRO A 558 -0.06 44.12 -21.71
CA PRO A 558 0.16 44.79 -20.40
C PRO A 558 -1.01 44.66 -19.39
N GLU A 559 -0.75 44.43 -18.09
CA GLU A 559 -0.69 45.43 -16.99
C GLU A 559 -1.88 46.42 -16.87
N SER A 560 -2.64 46.33 -15.76
CA SER A 560 -2.75 47.45 -14.80
C SER A 560 -3.39 47.05 -13.47
N SER A 561 -2.77 47.56 -12.41
CA SER A 561 -3.04 47.49 -10.98
C SER A 561 -4.44 47.92 -10.53
N SER A 562 -4.89 47.45 -9.35
CA SER A 562 -5.00 48.33 -8.16
C SER A 562 -5.33 47.55 -6.88
N ARG A 563 -4.81 48.10 -5.78
CA ARG A 563 -4.61 47.58 -4.41
C ARG A 563 -5.53 48.36 -3.46
N ARG A 564 -6.08 47.72 -2.41
CA ARG A 564 -6.40 48.22 -1.03
C ARG A 564 -7.66 47.53 -0.48
N GLU A 565 -7.55 46.70 0.59
CA GLU A 565 -7.57 47.06 2.04
C GLU A 565 -8.98 47.54 2.49
N ILE A 566 -9.62 47.20 3.62
CA ILE A 566 -9.31 46.54 4.91
C ILE A 566 -10.66 46.36 5.68
N TYR A 567 -10.79 45.24 6.41
CA TYR A 567 -11.54 44.94 7.66
C TYR A 567 -12.97 45.44 7.99
N SER A 568 -13.83 44.47 8.34
CA SER A 568 -14.72 44.45 9.53
C SER A 568 -15.21 43.00 9.76
N GLN A 569 -14.66 42.25 10.73
CA GLN A 569 -15.21 41.98 12.09
C GLN A 569 -16.71 41.60 12.12
N LEU A 570 -17.22 40.63 12.89
CA LEU A 570 -16.74 39.49 13.70
C LEU A 570 -18.04 38.81 14.20
N CYS A 571 -17.99 37.49 14.42
CA CYS A 571 -18.89 36.67 15.25
C CYS A 571 -20.36 36.50 14.84
N GLU A 572 -20.70 35.29 14.38
CA GLU A 572 -21.87 34.57 14.89
C GLU A 572 -21.65 33.04 14.87
N GLN A 573 -21.38 32.52 16.07
CA GLN A 573 -21.81 31.25 16.67
C GLN A 573 -21.47 29.89 16.01
N ALA A 574 -20.71 29.12 16.78
CA ALA A 574 -20.19 27.79 16.49
C ALA A 574 -21.26 26.67 16.59
N GLN A 575 -21.23 25.74 15.61
CA GLN A 575 -21.82 24.41 15.65
C GLN A 575 -20.90 23.41 14.88
N PRO A 576 -20.95 22.10 15.18
CA PRO A 576 -19.78 21.23 15.21
C PRO A 576 -19.19 20.93 13.83
N GLN A 577 -17.92 21.30 13.66
CA GLN A 577 -17.08 20.98 12.51
C GLN A 577 -16.56 19.55 12.60
N LYS A 578 -17.15 18.60 11.87
CA LYS A 578 -16.46 17.34 11.54
C LYS A 578 -16.68 16.75 10.15
N GLU A 579 -17.45 17.39 9.26
CA GLU A 579 -17.76 16.80 7.92
C GLU A 579 -17.65 17.76 6.71
N LYS A 580 -16.97 18.91 6.83
CA LYS A 580 -16.85 19.87 5.69
C LYS A 580 -15.52 19.86 4.92
N SER A 581 -14.53 19.05 5.31
CA SER A 581 -13.17 19.13 4.70
C SER A 581 -12.99 18.38 3.37
N GLY A 582 -14.04 17.76 2.81
CA GLY A 582 -13.92 16.92 1.61
C GLY A 582 -14.68 17.40 0.36
N ARG A 583 -15.50 18.47 0.43
CA ARG A 583 -16.34 18.88 -0.71
C ARG A 583 -15.52 19.55 -1.82
N VAL A 584 -15.73 19.09 -3.05
CA VAL A 584 -15.14 19.67 -4.28
C VAL A 584 -16.15 20.66 -4.88
N SER A 585 -15.69 21.83 -5.30
CA SER A 585 -16.57 22.84 -5.92
C SER A 585 -16.90 22.51 -7.37
N ALA A 586 -18.01 23.05 -7.90
CA ALA A 586 -18.40 22.85 -9.29
C ALA A 586 -17.32 23.31 -10.30
N GLY A 587 -16.56 24.37 -9.97
CA GLY A 587 -15.47 24.85 -10.83
C GLY A 587 -14.30 23.87 -10.89
N GLU A 588 -13.89 23.32 -9.75
CA GLU A 588 -12.82 22.32 -9.67
C GLU A 588 -13.21 21.00 -10.34
N LEU A 589 -14.48 20.61 -10.24
CA LEU A 589 -14.99 19.41 -10.91
C LEU A 589 -14.92 19.57 -12.44
N VAL A 590 -15.33 20.73 -12.96
CA VAL A 590 -15.24 21.04 -14.39
C VAL A 590 -13.79 21.08 -14.85
N GLN A 591 -12.89 21.65 -14.05
CA GLN A 591 -11.46 21.64 -14.34
C GLN A 591 -10.89 20.22 -14.39
N ALA A 592 -11.19 19.39 -13.39
CA ALA A 592 -10.75 17.99 -13.36
C ALA A 592 -11.30 17.18 -14.54
N VAL A 593 -12.56 17.38 -14.92
CA VAL A 593 -13.17 16.76 -16.11
C VAL A 593 -12.42 17.20 -17.37
N ASN A 594 -12.11 18.49 -17.50
CA ASN A 594 -11.34 18.98 -18.64
C ASN A 594 -9.92 18.40 -18.67
N GLU A 595 -9.25 18.25 -17.53
CA GLU A 595 -7.92 17.63 -17.44
C GLU A 595 -7.94 16.15 -17.85
N ILE A 596 -8.98 15.40 -17.43
CA ILE A 596 -9.16 13.99 -17.82
C ILE A 596 -9.44 13.88 -19.32
N LEU A 597 -10.37 14.67 -19.85
CA LEU A 597 -10.71 14.65 -21.28
C LEU A 597 -9.54 15.09 -22.15
N SER A 598 -8.80 16.11 -21.73
CA SER A 598 -7.61 16.58 -22.46
C SER A 598 -6.51 15.52 -22.49
N ALA A 599 -6.35 14.74 -21.42
CA ALA A 599 -5.44 13.59 -21.41
C ALA A 599 -5.87 12.47 -22.38
N ALA A 600 -7.17 12.36 -22.68
CA ALA A 600 -7.72 11.49 -23.72
C ALA A 600 -7.73 12.13 -25.13
N GLY A 601 -7.12 13.31 -25.30
CA GLY A 601 -7.07 14.04 -26.57
C GLY A 601 -8.33 14.85 -26.91
N ILE A 602 -9.23 15.06 -25.95
CA ILE A 602 -10.50 15.77 -26.12
C ILE A 602 -10.44 17.09 -25.35
N SER A 603 -10.40 18.23 -26.05
CA SER A 603 -10.46 19.56 -25.41
C SER A 603 -11.91 20.05 -25.28
N MET A 604 -12.30 20.52 -24.09
CA MET A 604 -13.57 21.25 -23.93
C MET A 604 -13.40 22.74 -24.19
N ASP A 605 -14.32 23.31 -24.97
CA ASP A 605 -14.42 24.76 -25.15
C ASP A 605 -14.87 25.46 -23.86
N VAL A 606 -14.45 26.71 -23.68
CA VAL A 606 -14.71 27.54 -22.49
C VAL A 606 -16.21 27.72 -22.26
N GLU A 607 -17.01 27.85 -23.33
CA GLU A 607 -18.46 27.96 -23.24
C GLU A 607 -19.09 26.68 -22.67
N LYS A 608 -18.61 25.51 -23.10
CA LYS A 608 -19.07 24.20 -22.61
C LYS A 608 -18.70 23.99 -21.15
N GLN A 609 -17.51 24.44 -20.74
CA GLN A 609 -17.07 24.41 -19.34
C GLN A 609 -17.98 25.29 -18.46
N ALA A 610 -18.27 26.53 -18.89
CA ALA A 610 -19.15 27.44 -18.17
C ALA A 610 -20.60 26.90 -18.07
N LEU A 611 -21.10 26.28 -19.15
CA LEU A 611 -22.41 25.65 -19.17
C LEU A 611 -22.49 24.47 -18.18
N LEU A 612 -21.46 23.61 -18.18
CA LEU A 612 -21.38 22.48 -17.26
C LEU A 612 -21.34 22.95 -15.81
N GLN A 613 -20.51 23.96 -15.50
CA GLN A 613 -20.43 24.55 -14.16
C GLN A 613 -21.78 25.10 -13.68
N ARG A 614 -22.50 25.85 -14.53
CA ARG A 614 -23.84 26.37 -14.21
C ARG A 614 -24.84 25.24 -13.98
N THR A 615 -24.79 24.20 -14.81
CA THR A 615 -25.69 23.05 -14.69
C THR A 615 -25.51 22.32 -13.36
N ILE A 616 -24.26 22.10 -12.94
CA ILE A 616 -23.94 21.47 -11.65
C ILE A 616 -24.44 22.32 -10.48
N ASN A 617 -24.14 23.63 -10.49
CA ASN A 617 -24.63 24.54 -9.45
C ASN A 617 -26.16 24.55 -9.35
N LEU A 618 -26.86 24.53 -10.49
CA LEU A 618 -28.32 24.45 -10.52
C LEU A 618 -28.83 23.11 -9.96
N GLN A 619 -28.15 22.00 -10.23
CA GLN A 619 -28.51 20.69 -9.67
C GLN A 619 -28.30 20.62 -8.16
N GLU A 620 -27.22 21.22 -7.63
CA GLU A 620 -26.99 21.32 -6.19
C GLU A 620 -28.08 22.15 -5.51
N ASN A 621 -28.38 23.34 -6.05
CA ASN A 621 -29.45 24.20 -5.54
C ASN A 621 -30.81 23.50 -5.57
N LEU A 622 -31.09 22.74 -6.64
CA LEU A 622 -32.33 21.96 -6.75
C LEU A 622 -32.41 20.88 -5.67
N ARG A 623 -31.32 20.16 -5.40
CA ARG A 623 -31.26 19.14 -4.33
C ARG A 623 -31.47 19.75 -2.95
N GLU A 624 -30.82 20.87 -2.66
CA GLU A 624 -31.00 21.58 -1.39
C GLU A 624 -32.44 22.05 -1.20
N SER A 625 -33.04 22.62 -2.26
CA SER A 625 -34.45 23.02 -2.25
C SER A 625 -35.39 21.83 -2.06
N GLN A 626 -35.14 20.69 -2.71
CA GLN A 626 -35.92 19.47 -2.53
C GLN A 626 -35.81 18.90 -1.11
N ALA A 627 -34.61 18.89 -0.52
CA ALA A 627 -34.40 18.44 0.85
C ALA A 627 -35.12 19.33 1.86
N ALA A 628 -35.06 20.66 1.66
CA ALA A 628 -35.81 21.61 2.48
C ALA A 628 -37.33 21.39 2.35
N LEU A 629 -37.84 21.16 1.13
CA LEU A 629 -39.25 20.90 0.89
C LEU A 629 -39.74 19.63 1.62
N LEU A 630 -38.95 18.55 1.61
CA LEU A 630 -39.30 17.32 2.32
C LEU A 630 -39.38 17.52 3.83
N LEU A 631 -38.43 18.26 4.42
CA LEU A 631 -38.47 18.58 5.85
C LEU A 631 -39.69 19.43 6.21
N GLU A 632 -40.07 20.38 5.34
CA GLU A 632 -41.30 21.15 5.54
C GLU A 632 -42.56 20.29 5.39
N GLN A 633 -42.58 19.33 4.45
CA GLN A 633 -43.68 18.37 4.33
C GLN A 633 -43.84 17.51 5.59
N GLU A 634 -42.74 16.98 6.15
CA GLU A 634 -42.80 16.21 7.40
C GLU A 634 -43.32 17.04 8.58
N LYS A 635 -42.91 18.32 8.66
CA LYS A 635 -43.44 19.25 9.67
C LYS A 635 -44.94 19.48 9.50
N VAL A 636 -45.40 19.67 8.27
CA VAL A 636 -46.83 19.84 7.96
C VAL A 636 -47.61 18.58 8.32
N GLU A 637 -47.12 17.39 7.96
CA GLU A 637 -47.78 16.12 8.31
C GLU A 637 -47.85 15.88 9.82
N LYS A 638 -46.81 16.25 10.56
CA LYS A 638 -46.81 16.16 12.02
C LYS A 638 -47.84 17.12 12.62
N ALA A 639 -47.84 18.38 12.17
CA ALA A 639 -48.80 19.38 12.62
C ALA A 639 -50.25 18.98 12.27
N THR A 640 -50.50 18.37 11.10
CA THR A 640 -51.83 17.90 10.72
C THR A 640 -52.27 16.74 11.61
N LYS A 641 -51.39 15.78 11.93
CA LYS A 641 -51.70 14.67 12.86
C LYS A 641 -51.98 15.19 14.27
N GLU A 642 -51.22 16.17 14.75
CA GLU A 642 -51.47 16.82 16.05
C GLU A 642 -52.81 17.57 16.06
N ALA A 643 -53.15 18.28 14.98
CA ALA A 643 -54.44 18.95 14.83
C ALA A 643 -55.60 17.96 14.79
N ASP A 644 -55.46 16.84 14.09
CA ASP A 644 -56.51 15.82 13.97
C ASP A 644 -56.71 15.07 15.29
N THR A 645 -55.64 14.74 16.02
CA THR A 645 -55.74 14.15 17.36
C THR A 645 -56.38 15.10 18.37
N ALA A 646 -56.04 16.39 18.32
CA ALA A 646 -56.68 17.41 19.14
C ALA A 646 -58.17 17.57 18.80
N LYS A 647 -58.54 17.59 17.51
CA LYS A 647 -59.95 17.61 17.08
C LYS A 647 -60.70 16.37 17.55
N ALA A 648 -60.13 15.18 17.38
CA ALA A 648 -60.75 13.92 17.79
C ALA A 648 -60.99 13.84 19.31
N ALA A 649 -60.14 14.47 20.13
CA ALA A 649 -60.33 14.55 21.57
C ALA A 649 -61.59 15.32 21.98
N TRP A 650 -62.05 16.27 21.16
CA TRP A 650 -63.25 17.06 21.41
C TRP A 650 -64.52 16.48 20.77
N VAL A 651 -64.45 15.35 20.07
CA VAL A 651 -65.63 14.68 19.50
C VAL A 651 -66.18 13.65 20.49
N CYS A 652 -67.49 13.65 20.71
CA CYS A 652 -68.15 12.73 21.62
C CYS A 652 -67.99 11.29 21.14
N ARG A 653 -67.28 10.46 21.93
CA ARG A 653 -66.99 9.06 21.59
C ARG A 653 -68.21 8.13 21.58
N VAL A 654 -69.39 8.61 21.96
CA VAL A 654 -70.64 7.83 21.94
C VAL A 654 -71.40 8.01 20.63
N CYS A 655 -71.47 9.23 20.09
CA CYS A 655 -72.17 9.49 18.82
C CYS A 655 -71.23 9.75 17.64
N LEU A 656 -69.93 9.94 17.89
CA LEU A 656 -68.89 10.25 16.90
C LEU A 656 -69.21 11.45 15.99
N SER A 657 -70.14 12.31 16.40
CA SER A 657 -70.69 13.39 15.55
C SER A 657 -70.63 14.75 16.24
N ASN A 658 -71.12 14.86 17.47
CA ASN A 658 -71.20 16.15 18.18
C ASN A 658 -69.97 16.38 19.07
N GLU A 659 -69.59 17.64 19.26
CA GLU A 659 -68.53 18.03 20.19
C GLU A 659 -68.90 17.76 21.66
N VAL A 660 -67.91 17.46 22.49
CA VAL A 660 -68.10 17.28 23.94
C VAL A 660 -68.22 18.63 24.64
N ASP A 661 -69.33 18.83 25.35
CA ASP A 661 -69.63 20.07 26.08
C ASP A 661 -70.15 19.80 27.49
N ILE A 662 -70.22 18.53 27.92
CA ILE A 662 -70.69 18.11 29.24
C ILE A 662 -69.71 17.16 29.91
N THR A 663 -69.37 17.41 31.17
CA THR A 663 -68.62 16.50 32.06
C THR A 663 -69.55 15.79 33.05
N ILE A 664 -69.33 14.50 33.23
CA ILE A 664 -70.09 13.61 34.12
C ILE A 664 -69.46 13.54 35.51
N VAL A 665 -70.21 13.94 36.54
CA VAL A 665 -69.79 13.90 37.95
C VAL A 665 -70.26 12.59 38.62
N PRO A 666 -69.41 11.91 39.43
CA PRO A 666 -68.08 12.33 39.91
C PRO A 666 -66.90 11.92 39.01
N CYS A 667 -67.12 11.14 37.95
CA CYS A 667 -66.03 10.44 37.25
C CYS A 667 -65.21 11.28 36.25
N GLY A 668 -65.61 12.52 35.94
CA GLY A 668 -64.86 13.44 35.08
C GLY A 668 -64.89 13.12 33.57
N HIS A 669 -65.59 12.09 33.12
CA HIS A 669 -65.68 11.76 31.69
C HIS A 669 -66.56 12.76 30.92
N VAL A 670 -66.19 13.06 29.68
CA VAL A 670 -66.85 14.06 28.84
C VAL A 670 -67.74 13.43 27.76
N LEU A 671 -68.88 14.05 27.50
CA LEU A 671 -69.88 13.66 26.49
C LEU A 671 -70.47 14.91 25.83
N CYS A 672 -71.12 14.75 24.68
CA CYS A 672 -71.99 15.80 24.15
C CYS A 672 -73.31 15.83 24.91
N ARG A 673 -73.97 17.00 24.94
CA ARG A 673 -75.25 17.23 25.60
C ARG A 673 -76.33 16.20 25.25
N ARG A 674 -76.40 15.77 23.99
CA ARG A 674 -77.37 14.76 23.55
C ARG A 674 -77.11 13.39 24.17
N CYS A 675 -75.85 12.94 24.21
CA CYS A 675 -75.49 11.65 24.77
C CYS A 675 -75.52 11.64 26.30
N SER A 676 -75.14 12.75 26.95
CA SER A 676 -75.21 12.85 28.42
C SER A 676 -76.65 12.79 28.94
N SER A 677 -77.62 13.38 28.22
CA SER A 677 -79.02 13.35 28.63
C SER A 677 -79.70 11.98 28.45
N ALA A 678 -79.11 11.08 27.66
CA ALA A 678 -79.66 9.76 27.37
C ALA A 678 -79.13 8.65 28.29
N VAL A 679 -78.25 8.97 29.26
CA VAL A 679 -77.56 7.97 30.09
C VAL A 679 -77.68 8.30 31.58
N SER A 680 -77.98 7.29 32.40
CA SER A 680 -78.01 7.39 33.86
C SER A 680 -76.72 6.89 34.52
N LYS A 681 -75.89 6.15 33.78
CA LYS A 681 -74.54 5.70 34.15
C LYS A 681 -73.54 6.10 33.07
N CYS A 682 -72.32 6.44 33.47
CA CYS A 682 -71.27 6.82 32.52
C CYS A 682 -70.96 5.66 31.54
N PRO A 683 -71.00 5.87 30.21
CA PRO A 683 -70.72 4.82 29.23
C PRO A 683 -69.28 4.27 29.31
N PHE A 684 -68.34 5.06 29.84
CA PHE A 684 -66.92 4.68 29.89
C PHE A 684 -66.55 3.92 31.16
N CYS A 685 -67.01 4.36 32.33
CA CYS A 685 -66.63 3.79 33.63
C CYS A 685 -67.80 3.20 34.43
N ARG A 686 -69.03 3.29 33.91
CA ARG A 686 -70.26 2.72 34.49
C ARG A 686 -70.67 3.27 35.87
N LEU A 687 -69.98 4.29 36.39
CA LEU A 687 -70.40 5.01 37.60
C LEU A 687 -71.74 5.73 37.38
N GLN A 688 -72.56 5.79 38.42
CA GLN A 688 -73.84 6.51 38.41
C GLN A 688 -73.62 8.01 38.23
N VAL A 689 -74.36 8.63 37.31
CA VAL A 689 -74.29 10.07 37.05
C VAL A 689 -75.04 10.81 38.16
N THR A 690 -74.32 11.63 38.94
CA THR A 690 -74.94 12.49 39.97
C THR A 690 -75.27 13.88 39.45
N LYS A 691 -74.40 14.43 38.59
CA LYS A 691 -74.58 15.74 37.95
C LYS A 691 -73.88 15.77 36.59
N ALA A 692 -74.47 16.49 35.64
CA ALA A 692 -73.86 16.84 34.37
C ALA A 692 -73.52 18.33 34.37
N ILE A 693 -72.25 18.68 34.21
CA ILE A 693 -71.76 20.07 34.25
C ILE A 693 -71.30 20.46 32.85
N ARG A 694 -71.74 21.63 32.38
CA ARG A 694 -71.30 22.16 31.09
C ARG A 694 -69.84 22.62 31.17
N ILE A 695 -69.05 22.20 30.20
CA ILE A 695 -67.68 22.64 29.98
C ILE A 695 -67.60 23.45 28.69
N PHE A 696 -66.67 24.40 28.67
CA PHE A 696 -66.40 25.22 27.50
C PHE A 696 -65.00 24.91 26.99
N ARG A 697 -64.84 24.89 25.68
CA ARG A 697 -63.54 24.77 25.04
C ARG A 697 -62.70 26.01 25.43
N PRO A 698 -61.43 25.84 25.84
CA PRO A 698 -60.51 26.94 26.09
C PRO A 698 -60.28 27.82 24.86
#